data_AF-A0A7Z9N686-F1
#
_entry.id   AF-A0A7Z9N686-F1
#
_cell.length_a   1.000
_cell.length_b   1.000
_cell.length_c   1.000
_cell.angle_alpha   90.00
_cell.angle_beta   90.00
_cell.angle_gamma   90.00
#
_symmetry.space_group_name_H-M   'P 1'
#
loop_
_entity.id
_entity.type
_entity.pdbx_description
1 polymer ?
#
loop_
_entity_poly.entity_id
_entity_poly.type
_entity_poly.pdbx_seq_one_letter_code
_entity_poly.pdbx_strand_id
1 'polypeptide(L)'
;MLRRSGLFVYIIFTTVVNATWFSDIPRTLAQPDGSIFQCLISGDQYVRRLHDQYNYTIILNQEDGYYYYAEQSGNELIPSIYRVGSVNPADLGLTPGISVGKDVYQRRRSFYEQEISSRDGRDAPTSGEIAQINIFIRFADDPDFPQPRSYYDAPFNLDDEPSLKNYYWEVSYNSLMVNTFHYPGSINDINTAYVDIHNRGYYEPYSPANPDGYQDETQRTQREHTLLKNAVEAIAGDVSPLIDIDANDDGYVDATSFVIYGSPGDWADLLWPHRWSLYSDYVYINGARVYDYLFMLSESWYFNVGVLCHEFFHVLGAPDLYHYDGGGAPSPVGGWDVMESNSDPPQYMSAYMKWKYGDWIPEFPEITSSGTYTLSPLQEQNDVLYKIASPNSDTEYFVVEYRKKEGLYDVNTPGTRSGMLVYRINTDAGNGNAGGPPDEVYLYRPGGTMSNNGNFNNAPYNAAYNHTEINDDTNPECFLYNNGSGGEGGLNILNVTEADETVSFFVSLGNPSIEVTPENLEFIMESDDFTSQNAYITNSGDEMTTLTFTLVASGPVPYANPGGGPDGGNYYWSDSNLEQDLVYEWIDVDGMSIQLEFPHNDQAALPVDIGFEFPFFGETYSECIVNPNGWVGFGDDNTGWQNAEIPSPAAPRPSILGMWDDLNPNNNIGNGSPSGDVYFYPDPNSQYFVVWWDDVVRWNPEYFGEFDFQIVLYNDGRFRVNYREMEGITNSATIGYQNAAGTEGTMIAFDQTYVEDNLCLEVDQTDNADWITLGTETGEMDGQVTGGETFEISVMVNTEGMGPGEYEGAVNVMSDQTQNVSLPVELTVTGDSQTPSLPFIDISGSEYGIVPLPDFVDPLFLAIADRYTHIVAPNGDVIPFLIQDELTVNQILHSRRVLESYLTDVPGSVWGSNKAPIINAMALSNAILFLLNDEDEYENPDLWALMDAGVDGQDLLGIEIFPEGSDPYMNSSERDATYEEVLHFVHGFGIQNALSSMQNAIIGAMNYAIANNIYNPLWDLPEEDYDEEYLAMGLECYFGIWAHDPNGDGWCGDHEYAFNTRDEMEAGDPALFGIIDGFLGETWQYTAHLPENFSGDFTLFQTTGYDYSNRSQYLTDMTLSGTQSVNITANQYRNIIMGNEGANQFYGG
;
A
#
# COMPACT_ATOMS: atom_id res chain seq x y z
N MET A 1 -36.76 -48.47 12.91
CA MET A 1 -38.06 -47.80 12.71
C MET A 1 -37.73 -46.46 12.07
N LEU A 2 -38.03 -46.29 10.78
CA LEU A 2 -37.62 -45.13 9.98
C LEU A 2 -38.23 -43.83 10.54
N ARG A 3 -37.41 -42.80 10.77
CA ARG A 3 -37.86 -41.40 10.74
C ARG A 3 -36.95 -40.64 9.77
N ARG A 4 -37.58 -40.17 8.70
CA ARG A 4 -37.01 -39.28 7.68
C ARG A 4 -36.85 -37.89 8.30
N SER A 5 -35.64 -37.35 8.29
CA SER A 5 -35.38 -35.93 8.46
C SER A 5 -35.37 -35.32 7.06
N GLY A 6 -36.38 -34.51 6.73
CA GLY A 6 -36.38 -33.67 5.54
C GLY A 6 -35.64 -32.39 5.87
N LEU A 7 -34.46 -32.22 5.28
CA LEU A 7 -33.73 -30.96 5.24
C LEU A 7 -34.43 -30.07 4.21
N PHE A 8 -35.21 -29.08 4.65
CA PHE A 8 -35.66 -28.00 3.78
C PHE A 8 -34.53 -26.97 3.73
N VAL A 9 -33.76 -27.01 2.65
CA VAL A 9 -32.85 -25.91 2.29
C VAL A 9 -33.75 -24.78 1.77
N TYR A 10 -33.93 -23.72 2.55
CA TYR A 10 -34.43 -22.45 2.05
C TYR A 10 -33.27 -21.75 1.34
N ILE A 11 -33.22 -21.85 0.01
CA ILE A 11 -32.40 -20.95 -0.81
C ILE A 11 -33.23 -19.67 -0.94
N ILE A 12 -32.93 -18.67 -0.11
CA ILE A 12 -33.44 -17.31 -0.31
C ILE A 12 -32.53 -16.68 -1.35
N PHE A 13 -33.04 -16.49 -2.56
CA PHE A 13 -32.43 -15.58 -3.53
C PHE A 13 -32.83 -14.16 -3.10
N THR A 14 -31.91 -13.42 -2.47
CA THR A 14 -32.02 -11.97 -2.38
C THR A 14 -31.55 -11.40 -3.72
N THR A 15 -32.47 -10.79 -4.47
CA THR A 15 -32.11 -10.00 -5.65
C THR A 15 -31.78 -8.60 -5.15
N VAL A 16 -30.50 -8.22 -5.20
CA VAL A 16 -30.11 -6.81 -5.05
C VAL A 16 -30.66 -6.08 -6.28
N VAL A 17 -31.57 -5.13 -6.08
CA VAL A 17 -32.00 -4.23 -7.15
C VAL A 17 -31.03 -3.04 -7.09
N ASN A 18 -30.53 -2.61 -8.24
CA ASN A 18 -29.73 -1.39 -8.31
C ASN A 18 -30.72 -0.23 -8.43
N ALA A 19 -30.53 0.84 -7.65
CA ALA A 19 -31.47 1.94 -7.61
C ALA A 19 -31.31 2.70 -8.93
N THR A 20 -32.45 2.85 -9.61
CA THR A 20 -32.73 3.50 -10.91
C THR A 20 -31.84 3.16 -12.11
N TRP A 21 -30.54 2.86 -11.98
CA TRP A 21 -29.80 2.08 -12.98
C TRP A 21 -30.11 0.61 -12.83
N PHE A 22 -30.90 0.08 -13.74
CA PHE A 22 -31.20 -1.34 -13.76
C PHE A 22 -30.09 -2.11 -14.45
N SER A 23 -29.76 -3.28 -13.90
CA SER A 23 -28.84 -4.21 -14.54
C SER A 23 -29.55 -5.53 -14.81
N ASP A 24 -29.37 -6.04 -16.02
CA ASP A 24 -29.68 -7.41 -16.40
C ASP A 24 -31.13 -7.84 -16.17
N ILE A 25 -32.10 -6.91 -16.31
CA ILE A 25 -33.50 -7.24 -16.08
C ILE A 25 -34.01 -8.13 -17.23
N PRO A 26 -34.49 -9.36 -16.96
CA PRO A 26 -34.88 -10.28 -18.02
C PRO A 26 -36.12 -9.83 -18.80
N ARG A 27 -36.05 -9.95 -20.13
CA ARG A 27 -37.13 -9.63 -21.08
C ARG A 27 -37.29 -10.74 -22.11
N THR A 28 -38.54 -10.99 -22.50
CA THR A 28 -38.86 -11.87 -23.63
C THR A 28 -39.56 -11.04 -24.69
N LEU A 29 -38.91 -10.83 -25.83
CA LEU A 29 -39.42 -10.00 -26.93
C LEU A 29 -39.78 -10.84 -28.15
N ALA A 30 -40.74 -10.36 -28.94
CA ALA A 30 -41.16 -10.97 -30.19
C ALA A 30 -40.70 -10.14 -31.40
N GLN A 31 -40.15 -10.82 -32.40
CA GLN A 31 -39.90 -10.26 -33.72
C GLN A 31 -41.23 -10.13 -34.50
N PRO A 32 -41.32 -9.24 -35.52
CA PRO A 32 -42.49 -9.12 -36.39
C PRO A 32 -42.95 -10.40 -37.10
N ASP A 33 -42.06 -11.39 -37.27
CA ASP A 33 -42.41 -12.72 -37.81
C ASP A 33 -42.99 -13.70 -36.76
N GLY A 34 -43.14 -13.25 -35.51
CA GLY A 34 -43.66 -14.03 -34.40
C GLY A 34 -42.63 -14.91 -33.69
N SER A 35 -41.36 -14.89 -34.10
CA SER A 35 -40.28 -15.54 -33.35
C SER A 35 -39.96 -14.78 -32.06
N ILE A 36 -39.62 -15.49 -30.98
CA ILE A 36 -39.32 -14.88 -29.67
C ILE A 36 -37.84 -15.04 -29.33
N PHE A 37 -37.27 -14.05 -28.63
CA PHE A 37 -35.92 -14.11 -28.08
C PHE A 37 -35.89 -13.59 -26.63
N GLN A 38 -34.92 -14.08 -25.86
CA GLN A 38 -34.63 -13.62 -24.52
C GLN A 38 -33.55 -12.54 -24.59
N CYS A 39 -33.75 -11.44 -23.88
CA CYS A 39 -32.75 -10.40 -23.70
C CYS A 39 -32.82 -9.85 -22.28
N LEU A 40 -31.91 -8.96 -21.97
CA LEU A 40 -31.77 -8.26 -20.71
C LEU A 40 -31.90 -6.76 -21.02
N ILE A 41 -32.39 -5.98 -20.06
CA ILE A 41 -32.38 -4.51 -20.16
C ILE A 41 -31.54 -3.94 -19.02
N SER A 42 -30.64 -3.02 -19.38
CA SER A 42 -29.84 -2.27 -18.42
C SER A 42 -29.88 -0.76 -18.72
N GLY A 43 -29.85 0.09 -17.70
CA GLY A 43 -29.87 1.55 -17.82
C GLY A 43 -30.83 2.25 -16.85
N ASP A 44 -30.95 3.57 -16.97
CA ASP A 44 -31.70 4.46 -16.08
C ASP A 44 -32.89 5.18 -16.77
N GLN A 45 -33.46 6.20 -16.11
CA GLN A 45 -34.53 7.03 -16.68
C GLN A 45 -34.10 7.84 -17.91
N TYR A 46 -32.80 8.06 -18.15
CA TYR A 46 -32.26 8.89 -19.22
C TYR A 46 -31.78 8.05 -20.42
N VAL A 47 -31.09 6.94 -20.17
CA VAL A 47 -30.53 6.05 -21.18
C VAL A 47 -30.66 4.59 -20.77
N ARG A 48 -31.13 3.76 -21.71
CA ARG A 48 -31.28 2.32 -21.56
C ARG A 48 -30.85 1.57 -22.80
N ARG A 49 -30.40 0.33 -22.61
CA ARG A 49 -30.08 -0.59 -23.70
C ARG A 49 -30.61 -1.99 -23.43
N LEU A 50 -31.18 -2.59 -24.47
CA LEU A 50 -31.40 -4.03 -24.50
C LEU A 50 -30.07 -4.69 -24.81
N HIS A 51 -29.77 -5.84 -24.22
CA HIS A 51 -28.60 -6.64 -24.56
C HIS A 51 -28.86 -8.12 -24.32
N ASP A 52 -28.02 -9.00 -24.88
CA ASP A 52 -28.09 -10.43 -24.54
C ASP A 52 -27.31 -10.76 -23.26
N GLN A 53 -27.32 -12.04 -22.86
CA GLN A 53 -26.61 -12.54 -21.67
C GLN A 53 -25.08 -12.39 -21.73
N TYR A 54 -24.53 -12.04 -22.89
CA TYR A 54 -23.10 -11.80 -23.11
C TYR A 54 -22.80 -10.31 -23.34
N ASN A 55 -23.74 -9.45 -22.96
CA ASN A 55 -23.61 -8.01 -22.97
C ASN A 55 -23.64 -7.36 -24.37
N TYR A 56 -24.07 -8.06 -25.43
CA TYR A 56 -24.19 -7.46 -26.76
C TYR A 56 -25.48 -6.66 -26.91
N THR A 57 -25.34 -5.37 -27.19
CA THR A 57 -26.46 -4.43 -27.29
C THR A 57 -27.39 -4.73 -28.47
N ILE A 58 -28.69 -4.59 -28.23
CA ILE A 58 -29.81 -4.89 -29.13
C ILE A 58 -30.59 -3.60 -29.38
N ILE A 59 -30.94 -3.34 -30.64
CA ILE A 59 -31.69 -2.16 -31.05
C ILE A 59 -32.81 -2.53 -32.03
N LEU A 60 -33.95 -1.85 -31.90
CA LEU A 60 -35.07 -1.97 -32.84
C LEU A 60 -34.79 -1.13 -34.08
N ASN A 61 -34.85 -1.74 -35.26
CA ASN A 61 -34.81 -0.99 -36.50
C ASN A 61 -36.20 -0.40 -36.79
N GLN A 62 -36.32 0.93 -36.76
CA GLN A 62 -37.59 1.63 -36.97
C GLN A 62 -38.13 1.54 -38.40
N GLU A 63 -37.29 1.17 -39.39
CA GLU A 63 -37.73 1.04 -40.79
C GLU A 63 -38.55 -0.23 -41.05
N ASP A 64 -38.16 -1.35 -40.43
CA ASP A 64 -38.74 -2.68 -40.69
C ASP A 64 -39.38 -3.34 -39.45
N GLY A 65 -39.14 -2.78 -38.26
CA GLY A 65 -39.68 -3.25 -36.98
C GLY A 65 -38.99 -4.48 -36.39
N TYR A 66 -37.86 -4.95 -36.95
CA TYR A 66 -37.11 -6.09 -36.41
C TYR A 66 -36.02 -5.64 -35.42
N TYR A 67 -35.70 -6.51 -34.45
CA TYR A 67 -34.58 -6.32 -33.52
C TYR A 67 -33.27 -6.87 -34.09
N TYR A 68 -32.24 -6.02 -34.08
CA TYR A 68 -30.88 -6.31 -34.55
C TYR A 68 -29.88 -6.11 -33.42
N TYR A 69 -28.71 -6.75 -33.51
CA TYR A 69 -27.57 -6.35 -32.69
C TYR A 69 -27.11 -4.95 -33.13
N ALA A 70 -26.69 -4.13 -32.17
CA ALA A 70 -26.28 -2.75 -32.44
C ALA A 70 -24.81 -2.67 -32.89
N GLU A 71 -24.52 -1.66 -33.69
CA GLU A 71 -23.17 -1.19 -34.02
C GLU A 71 -23.05 0.29 -33.62
N GLN A 72 -21.84 0.69 -33.21
CA GLN A 72 -21.58 2.06 -32.79
C GLN A 72 -21.14 2.91 -33.99
N SER A 73 -21.83 4.03 -34.23
CA SER A 73 -21.53 4.97 -35.31
C SER A 73 -21.40 6.38 -34.72
N GLY A 74 -20.20 6.73 -34.27
CA GLY A 74 -19.98 7.96 -33.50
C GLY A 74 -20.62 7.85 -32.11
N ASN A 75 -21.43 8.84 -31.74
CA ASN A 75 -22.14 8.87 -30.45
C ASN A 75 -23.52 8.20 -30.48
N GLU A 76 -23.92 7.61 -31.62
CA GLU A 76 -25.21 6.96 -31.79
C GLU A 76 -25.06 5.45 -31.99
N LEU A 77 -26.11 4.72 -31.60
CA LEU A 77 -26.26 3.29 -31.88
C LEU A 77 -27.12 3.12 -33.13
N ILE A 78 -26.64 2.32 -34.08
CA ILE A 78 -27.38 1.96 -35.29
C ILE A 78 -27.64 0.45 -35.34
N PRO A 79 -28.76 -0.01 -35.93
CA PRO A 79 -29.00 -1.42 -36.16
C PRO A 79 -27.96 -1.98 -37.15
N SER A 80 -27.29 -3.07 -36.79
CA SER A 80 -26.48 -3.85 -37.71
C SER A 80 -27.36 -4.60 -38.73
N ILE A 81 -26.73 -5.34 -39.64
CA ILE A 81 -27.43 -6.27 -40.55
C ILE A 81 -27.81 -7.59 -39.85
N TYR A 82 -27.40 -7.80 -38.60
CA TYR A 82 -27.52 -9.08 -37.89
C TYR A 82 -28.71 -9.12 -36.96
N ARG A 83 -29.74 -9.86 -37.36
CA ARG A 83 -30.98 -10.00 -36.60
C ARG A 83 -30.75 -10.81 -35.32
N VAL A 84 -31.29 -10.37 -34.20
CA VAL A 84 -31.17 -11.06 -32.91
C VAL A 84 -31.75 -12.48 -33.02
N GLY A 85 -31.01 -13.46 -32.51
CA GLY A 85 -31.36 -14.88 -32.56
C GLY A 85 -31.07 -15.58 -33.90
N SER A 86 -30.52 -14.88 -34.91
CA SER A 86 -30.13 -15.49 -36.19
C SER A 86 -28.64 -15.85 -36.30
N VAL A 87 -27.80 -15.28 -35.44
CA VAL A 87 -26.33 -15.42 -35.43
C VAL A 87 -25.79 -15.37 -34.00
N ASN A 88 -24.51 -15.76 -33.82
CA ASN A 88 -23.74 -15.52 -32.61
C ASN A 88 -22.90 -14.24 -32.78
N PRO A 89 -23.11 -13.17 -31.99
CA PRO A 89 -22.45 -11.88 -32.19
C PRO A 89 -20.93 -11.92 -31.93
N ALA A 90 -20.45 -12.82 -31.06
CA ALA A 90 -19.02 -12.96 -30.77
C ALA A 90 -18.20 -13.42 -31.99
N ASP A 91 -18.79 -14.27 -32.84
CA ASP A 91 -18.14 -14.80 -34.05
C ASP A 91 -18.03 -13.74 -35.17
N LEU A 92 -18.70 -12.59 -34.99
CA LEU A 92 -18.81 -11.51 -35.97
C LEU A 92 -17.99 -10.27 -35.60
N GLY A 93 -17.29 -10.28 -34.46
CA GLY A 93 -16.44 -9.18 -34.01
C GLY A 93 -17.20 -7.94 -33.54
N LEU A 94 -18.46 -8.10 -33.13
CA LEU A 94 -19.21 -7.00 -32.49
C LEU A 94 -18.60 -6.70 -31.11
N THR A 95 -18.72 -5.45 -30.66
CA THR A 95 -18.22 -5.04 -29.34
C THR A 95 -19.33 -5.17 -28.29
N PRO A 96 -19.13 -5.95 -27.22
CA PRO A 96 -20.09 -5.99 -26.11
C PRO A 96 -20.07 -4.68 -25.32
N GLY A 97 -21.18 -4.34 -24.66
CA GLY A 97 -21.27 -3.20 -23.75
C GLY A 97 -21.45 -1.83 -24.42
N ILE A 98 -21.59 -1.74 -25.75
CA ILE A 98 -21.78 -0.45 -26.43
C ILE A 98 -23.09 0.24 -26.00
N SER A 99 -23.02 1.52 -25.67
CA SER A 99 -24.14 2.38 -25.26
C SER A 99 -24.16 3.65 -26.12
N VAL A 100 -25.18 4.51 -25.94
CA VAL A 100 -25.19 5.83 -26.57
C VAL A 100 -24.10 6.73 -25.98
N GLY A 101 -23.61 7.70 -26.75
CA GLY A 101 -22.54 8.61 -26.32
C GLY A 101 -22.94 9.54 -25.17
N LYS A 102 -21.93 10.04 -24.44
CA LYS A 102 -22.07 10.93 -23.27
C LYS A 102 -22.88 12.20 -23.56
N ASP A 103 -22.81 12.72 -24.78
CA ASP A 103 -23.57 13.88 -25.25
C ASP A 103 -25.08 13.60 -25.43
N VAL A 104 -25.46 12.39 -25.83
CA VAL A 104 -26.87 11.97 -25.92
C VAL A 104 -27.43 11.80 -24.51
N TYR A 105 -26.65 11.19 -23.62
CA TYR A 105 -26.97 11.06 -22.21
C TYR A 105 -27.15 12.43 -21.55
N GLN A 106 -26.14 13.30 -21.63
CA GLN A 106 -26.17 14.66 -21.07
C GLN A 106 -27.32 15.50 -21.62
N ARG A 107 -27.65 15.39 -22.91
CA ARG A 107 -28.77 16.12 -23.50
C ARG A 107 -30.12 15.68 -22.95
N ARG A 108 -30.33 14.38 -22.73
CA ARG A 108 -31.55 13.85 -22.12
C ARG A 108 -31.61 14.20 -20.64
N ARG A 109 -30.49 14.07 -19.92
CA ARG A 109 -30.35 14.51 -18.54
C ARG A 109 -30.68 16.00 -18.38
N SER A 110 -30.04 16.89 -19.15
CA SER A 110 -30.32 18.33 -19.12
C SER A 110 -31.77 18.67 -19.43
N PHE A 111 -32.46 17.87 -20.24
CA PHE A 111 -33.88 18.08 -20.52
C PHE A 111 -34.79 17.77 -19.31
N TYR A 112 -34.51 16.70 -18.57
CA TYR A 112 -35.23 16.41 -17.33
C TYR A 112 -34.79 17.37 -16.20
N GLU A 113 -33.50 17.66 -16.05
CA GLU A 113 -32.95 18.52 -14.98
C GLU A 113 -33.24 20.03 -15.16
N GLN A 114 -33.28 20.57 -16.39
CA GLN A 114 -33.61 22.00 -16.61
C GLN A 114 -35.03 22.37 -16.15
N GLU A 115 -35.91 21.37 -16.10
CA GLU A 115 -37.34 21.57 -15.87
C GLU A 115 -37.83 20.86 -14.58
N ILE A 116 -36.92 20.20 -13.85
CA ILE A 116 -37.13 19.84 -12.44
C ILE A 116 -37.05 21.13 -11.62
N SER A 117 -38.07 21.33 -10.77
CA SER A 117 -38.20 22.36 -9.75
C SER A 117 -36.93 23.19 -9.43
N SER A 118 -36.97 24.50 -9.75
CA SER A 118 -36.03 25.51 -9.26
C SER A 118 -36.45 26.09 -7.90
N ARG A 119 -37.15 25.30 -7.07
CA ARG A 119 -37.67 25.75 -5.77
C ARG A 119 -36.50 25.90 -4.80
N ASP A 120 -36.44 27.02 -4.08
CA ASP A 120 -35.50 27.21 -2.98
C ASP A 120 -35.98 26.37 -1.78
N GLY A 121 -35.43 25.16 -1.59
CA GLY A 121 -35.72 24.30 -0.42
C GLY A 121 -36.14 22.86 -0.76
N ARG A 122 -36.55 22.09 0.25
CA ARG A 122 -37.07 20.72 0.12
C ARG A 122 -38.54 20.73 -0.32
N ASP A 123 -38.97 19.72 -1.08
CA ASP A 123 -40.36 19.63 -1.57
C ASP A 123 -41.36 19.30 -0.44
N ALA A 124 -40.89 18.69 0.65
CA ALA A 124 -41.69 18.31 1.82
C ALA A 124 -40.89 18.44 3.13
N PRO A 125 -41.55 18.52 4.31
CA PRO A 125 -40.87 18.54 5.60
C PRO A 125 -40.31 17.15 5.97
N THR A 126 -39.23 17.10 6.74
CA THR A 126 -38.59 15.84 7.18
C THR A 126 -39.12 15.28 8.49
N SER A 127 -40.14 15.92 9.08
CA SER A 127 -40.81 15.47 10.31
C SER A 127 -42.29 15.80 10.27
N GLY A 128 -43.08 15.13 11.12
CA GLY A 128 -44.53 15.26 11.15
C GLY A 128 -45.23 14.21 10.30
N GLU A 129 -46.36 14.57 9.70
CA GLU A 129 -47.18 13.69 8.88
C GLU A 129 -47.27 14.25 7.46
N ILE A 130 -46.85 13.46 6.46
CA ILE A 130 -47.02 13.78 5.05
C ILE A 130 -48.19 12.96 4.51
N ALA A 131 -49.15 13.63 3.85
CA ALA A 131 -50.21 12.98 3.11
C ALA A 131 -49.85 12.85 1.62
N GLN A 132 -49.34 11.69 1.22
CA GLN A 132 -49.05 11.41 -0.18
C GLN A 132 -50.34 11.12 -0.96
N ILE A 133 -50.53 11.79 -2.10
CA ILE A 133 -51.66 11.55 -3.01
C ILE A 133 -51.23 10.57 -4.11
N ASN A 134 -51.84 9.39 -4.17
CA ASN A 134 -51.54 8.38 -5.19
C ASN A 134 -52.73 8.19 -6.15
N ILE A 135 -52.53 8.43 -7.44
CA ILE A 135 -53.58 8.47 -8.46
C ILE A 135 -53.43 7.28 -9.41
N PHE A 136 -54.46 6.43 -9.47
CA PHE A 136 -54.50 5.24 -10.31
C PHE A 136 -55.05 5.59 -11.69
N ILE A 137 -54.31 5.22 -12.73
CA ILE A 137 -54.62 5.55 -14.13
C ILE A 137 -54.65 4.27 -14.97
N ARG A 138 -55.59 4.18 -15.90
CA ARG A 138 -55.55 3.22 -17.00
C ARG A 138 -55.96 3.86 -18.32
N PHE A 139 -55.48 3.33 -19.43
CA PHE A 139 -55.85 3.79 -20.76
C PHE A 139 -57.21 3.21 -21.21
N ALA A 140 -57.76 3.75 -22.30
CA ALA A 140 -59.08 3.37 -22.79
C ALA A 140 -59.18 1.89 -23.19
N ASP A 141 -58.08 1.29 -23.67
CA ASP A 141 -57.96 -0.11 -24.10
C ASP A 141 -57.35 -1.04 -23.03
N ASP A 142 -56.91 -0.49 -21.90
CA ASP A 142 -56.41 -1.29 -20.79
C ASP A 142 -57.56 -2.02 -20.07
N PRO A 143 -57.31 -3.24 -19.57
CA PRO A 143 -58.21 -3.90 -18.63
C PRO A 143 -58.25 -3.17 -17.28
N ASP A 144 -59.20 -3.55 -16.43
CA ASP A 144 -59.18 -3.13 -15.03
C ASP A 144 -57.99 -3.79 -14.29
N PHE A 145 -57.52 -3.14 -13.22
CA PHE A 145 -56.43 -3.65 -12.39
C PHE A 145 -56.76 -5.05 -11.85
N PRO A 146 -55.87 -6.04 -12.02
CA PRO A 146 -56.17 -7.45 -11.77
C PRO A 146 -56.21 -7.81 -10.28
N GLN A 147 -55.53 -7.05 -9.42
CA GLN A 147 -55.45 -7.29 -7.98
C GLN A 147 -56.39 -6.36 -7.20
N PRO A 148 -56.75 -6.68 -5.94
CA PRO A 148 -57.54 -5.79 -5.07
C PRO A 148 -56.79 -4.51 -4.69
N ARG A 149 -57.49 -3.49 -4.16
CA ARG A 149 -56.88 -2.23 -3.72
C ARG A 149 -55.86 -2.47 -2.61
N SER A 150 -56.18 -3.35 -1.67
CA SER A 150 -55.29 -3.78 -0.58
C SER A 150 -53.93 -4.32 -1.04
N TYR A 151 -53.87 -4.94 -2.23
CA TYR A 151 -52.60 -5.41 -2.80
C TYR A 151 -51.68 -4.24 -3.20
N TYR A 152 -52.24 -3.21 -3.85
CA TYR A 152 -51.46 -2.04 -4.27
C TYR A 152 -51.24 -1.03 -3.14
N ASP A 153 -52.03 -1.09 -2.07
CA ASP A 153 -51.87 -0.29 -0.85
C ASP A 153 -50.75 -0.83 0.05
N ALA A 154 -50.50 -2.15 0.00
CA ALA A 154 -49.52 -2.81 0.86
C ALA A 154 -48.10 -2.19 0.79
N PRO A 155 -47.51 -1.91 -0.38
CA PRO A 155 -46.19 -1.27 -0.45
C PRO A 155 -46.15 0.16 0.12
N PHE A 156 -47.29 0.81 0.33
CA PHE A 156 -47.36 2.18 0.85
C PHE A 156 -47.66 2.26 2.34
N ASN A 157 -48.63 1.48 2.84
CA ASN A 157 -49.33 1.80 4.10
C ASN A 157 -49.30 0.72 5.19
N LEU A 158 -48.62 -0.42 5.02
CA LEU A 158 -48.53 -1.43 6.10
C LEU A 158 -47.77 -0.92 7.32
N ASP A 159 -48.26 -1.22 8.52
CA ASP A 159 -47.68 -0.72 9.78
C ASP A 159 -46.55 -1.60 10.34
N ASP A 160 -46.62 -2.94 10.17
CA ASP A 160 -45.72 -3.91 10.81
C ASP A 160 -44.89 -4.75 9.80
N GLU A 161 -45.01 -4.43 8.51
CA GLU A 161 -44.32 -5.09 7.40
C GLU A 161 -43.68 -4.00 6.53
N PRO A 162 -42.68 -4.34 5.70
CA PRO A 162 -42.05 -3.37 4.80
C PRO A 162 -43.06 -2.61 3.95
N SER A 163 -43.07 -1.29 4.10
CA SER A 163 -43.87 -0.34 3.32
C SER A 163 -43.23 1.04 3.40
N LEU A 164 -43.62 1.96 2.50
CA LEU A 164 -43.15 3.34 2.54
C LEU A 164 -43.38 3.99 3.90
N LYS A 165 -44.58 3.80 4.47
CA LYS A 165 -44.96 4.31 5.79
C LYS A 165 -44.08 3.76 6.90
N ASN A 166 -43.95 2.42 6.98
CA ASN A 166 -43.16 1.78 8.04
C ASN A 166 -41.67 2.14 7.91
N TYR A 167 -41.13 2.18 6.69
CA TYR A 167 -39.74 2.53 6.43
C TYR A 167 -39.41 3.93 6.95
N TYR A 168 -40.15 4.96 6.52
CA TYR A 168 -39.87 6.33 6.95
C TYR A 168 -40.17 6.55 8.44
N TRP A 169 -41.14 5.84 9.01
CA TRP A 169 -41.36 5.86 10.45
C TRP A 169 -40.16 5.30 11.23
N GLU A 170 -39.55 4.22 10.74
CA GLU A 170 -38.39 3.57 11.36
C GLU A 170 -37.09 4.36 11.16
N VAL A 171 -36.73 4.70 9.91
CA VAL A 171 -35.43 5.35 9.61
C VAL A 171 -35.33 6.78 10.14
N SER A 172 -36.48 7.43 10.38
CA SER A 172 -36.58 8.75 11.00
C SER A 172 -36.71 8.73 12.53
N TYR A 173 -36.61 7.55 13.16
CA TYR A 173 -36.74 7.39 14.61
C TYR A 173 -38.09 7.88 15.15
N ASN A 174 -39.18 7.57 14.45
CA ASN A 174 -40.56 8.00 14.75
C ASN A 174 -40.81 9.52 14.53
N SER A 175 -39.99 10.19 13.71
CA SER A 175 -40.14 11.62 13.44
C SER A 175 -41.06 11.91 12.24
N LEU A 176 -41.06 11.04 11.22
CA LEU A 176 -41.79 11.23 9.98
C LEU A 176 -42.76 10.07 9.70
N MET A 177 -44.04 10.39 9.54
CA MET A 177 -45.08 9.45 9.13
C MET A 177 -45.56 9.78 7.71
N VAL A 178 -45.53 8.80 6.82
CA VAL A 178 -46.00 8.97 5.42
C VAL A 178 -47.30 8.19 5.23
N ASN A 179 -48.42 8.88 5.05
CA ASN A 179 -49.72 8.26 4.80
C ASN A 179 -50.10 8.44 3.34
N THR A 180 -50.27 7.34 2.60
CA THR A 180 -50.65 7.39 1.19
C THR A 180 -52.16 7.24 1.01
N PHE A 181 -52.78 8.16 0.28
CA PHE A 181 -54.21 8.12 -0.03
C PHE A 181 -54.42 7.81 -1.52
N HIS A 182 -55.14 6.71 -1.79
CA HIS A 182 -55.38 6.24 -3.15
C HIS A 182 -56.65 6.82 -3.78
N TYR A 183 -56.51 7.38 -4.99
CA TYR A 183 -57.59 7.97 -5.76
C TYR A 183 -57.64 7.42 -7.20
N PRO A 184 -58.84 7.26 -7.80
CA PRO A 184 -60.14 7.30 -7.14
C PRO A 184 -60.30 6.20 -6.08
N GLY A 185 -61.19 6.43 -5.11
CA GLY A 185 -61.40 5.50 -3.99
C GLY A 185 -61.93 4.13 -4.44
N SER A 186 -61.59 3.07 -3.71
CA SER A 186 -62.06 1.70 -4.03
C SER A 186 -63.51 1.43 -3.58
N ILE A 187 -64.15 0.43 -4.20
CA ILE A 187 -65.47 -0.08 -3.76
C ILE A 187 -65.34 -1.57 -3.47
N ASN A 188 -65.61 -1.99 -2.23
CA ASN A 188 -65.43 -3.38 -1.78
C ASN A 188 -64.05 -3.96 -2.13
N ASP A 189 -62.98 -3.16 -1.95
CA ASP A 189 -61.60 -3.54 -2.25
C ASP A 189 -61.29 -3.74 -3.75
N ILE A 190 -62.22 -3.37 -4.65
CA ILE A 190 -61.98 -3.37 -6.10
C ILE A 190 -61.39 -2.02 -6.49
N ASN A 191 -60.26 -2.06 -7.22
CA ASN A 191 -59.61 -0.87 -7.73
C ASN A 191 -60.52 -0.11 -8.70
N THR A 192 -60.52 1.20 -8.52
CA THR A 192 -61.03 2.18 -9.49
C THR A 192 -59.84 3.00 -9.97
N ALA A 193 -59.92 3.49 -11.19
CA ALA A 193 -58.87 4.27 -11.83
C ALA A 193 -59.48 5.38 -12.67
N TYR A 194 -58.75 6.48 -12.82
CA TYR A 194 -59.00 7.41 -13.90
C TYR A 194 -58.78 6.68 -15.22
N VAL A 195 -59.77 6.73 -16.11
CA VAL A 195 -59.70 6.12 -17.44
C VAL A 195 -59.46 7.23 -18.45
N ASP A 196 -58.28 7.25 -19.04
CA ASP A 196 -57.96 8.22 -20.07
C ASP A 196 -58.76 7.93 -21.36
N ILE A 197 -59.01 8.97 -22.15
CA ILE A 197 -59.77 8.85 -23.41
C ILE A 197 -58.96 8.23 -24.55
N HIS A 198 -57.62 8.21 -24.44
CA HIS A 198 -56.72 7.65 -25.43
C HIS A 198 -56.31 6.22 -25.06
N ASN A 199 -55.98 5.44 -26.10
CA ASN A 199 -55.41 4.10 -25.95
C ASN A 199 -53.92 4.19 -25.59
N ARG A 200 -53.36 3.13 -25.02
CA ARG A 200 -51.94 3.06 -24.61
C ARG A 200 -50.97 3.49 -25.70
N GLY A 201 -51.19 3.05 -26.94
CA GLY A 201 -50.33 3.39 -28.08
C GLY A 201 -50.19 4.89 -28.36
N TYR A 202 -51.15 5.73 -27.90
CA TYR A 202 -51.03 7.18 -27.98
C TYR A 202 -49.89 7.73 -27.09
N TYR A 203 -49.55 7.03 -26.03
CA TYR A 203 -48.47 7.38 -25.09
C TYR A 203 -47.17 6.62 -25.39
N GLU A 204 -47.12 5.91 -26.51
CA GLU A 204 -45.93 5.21 -27.03
C GLU A 204 -45.41 5.93 -28.30
N PRO A 205 -44.15 5.73 -28.73
CA PRO A 205 -43.59 6.34 -29.91
C PRO A 205 -44.32 5.93 -31.17
N TYR A 206 -44.28 6.84 -32.13
CA TYR A 206 -44.72 6.56 -33.48
C TYR A 206 -43.84 5.47 -34.12
N SER A 207 -44.50 4.45 -34.67
CA SER A 207 -43.87 3.48 -35.58
C SER A 207 -44.87 3.07 -36.67
N PRO A 208 -44.44 2.41 -37.76
CA PRO A 208 -45.37 1.82 -38.72
C PRO A 208 -46.38 0.85 -38.08
N ALA A 209 -46.04 0.24 -36.93
CA ALA A 209 -46.91 -0.62 -36.15
C ALA A 209 -47.79 0.14 -35.12
N ASN A 210 -47.39 1.35 -34.71
CA ASN A 210 -48.13 2.25 -33.82
C ASN A 210 -48.27 3.66 -34.45
N PRO A 211 -49.21 3.86 -35.39
CA PRO A 211 -49.33 5.12 -36.11
C PRO A 211 -49.88 6.29 -35.26
N ASP A 212 -50.45 6.00 -34.09
CA ASP A 212 -51.05 6.99 -33.18
C ASP A 212 -50.04 7.52 -32.14
N GLY A 213 -48.81 6.99 -32.14
CA GLY A 213 -47.76 7.36 -31.19
C GLY A 213 -47.22 8.79 -31.35
N TYR A 214 -46.42 9.22 -30.37
CA TYR A 214 -45.78 10.54 -30.39
C TYR A 214 -44.50 10.54 -31.25
N GLN A 215 -44.19 11.68 -31.88
CA GLN A 215 -43.10 11.77 -32.86
C GLN A 215 -41.83 12.43 -32.34
N ASP A 216 -41.93 13.19 -31.25
CA ASP A 216 -40.84 13.99 -30.69
C ASP A 216 -41.06 14.23 -29.19
N GLU A 217 -40.03 14.73 -28.51
CA GLU A 217 -40.07 15.02 -27.07
C GLU A 217 -41.12 16.06 -26.69
N THR A 218 -41.40 17.05 -27.55
CA THR A 218 -42.45 18.05 -27.28
C THR A 218 -43.83 17.40 -27.22
N GLN A 219 -44.14 16.51 -28.16
CA GLN A 219 -45.37 15.72 -28.14
C GLN A 219 -45.40 14.77 -26.95
N ARG A 220 -44.26 14.15 -26.58
CA ARG A 220 -44.15 13.30 -25.39
C ARG A 220 -44.56 14.08 -24.13
N THR A 221 -43.90 15.20 -23.85
CA THR A 221 -44.17 16.08 -22.69
C THR A 221 -45.63 16.50 -22.65
N GLN A 222 -46.14 17.02 -23.77
CA GLN A 222 -47.49 17.55 -23.81
C GLN A 222 -48.54 16.46 -23.54
N ARG A 223 -48.35 15.25 -24.08
CA ARG A 223 -49.25 14.12 -23.85
C ARG A 223 -49.20 13.66 -22.39
N GLU A 224 -48.01 13.55 -21.81
CA GLU A 224 -47.83 13.18 -20.41
C GLU A 224 -48.47 14.20 -19.46
N HIS A 225 -48.10 15.47 -19.58
CA HIS A 225 -48.61 16.51 -18.70
C HIS A 225 -50.13 16.68 -18.83
N THR A 226 -50.68 16.50 -20.03
CA THR A 226 -52.13 16.48 -20.24
C THR A 226 -52.79 15.28 -19.54
N LEU A 227 -52.21 14.09 -19.63
CA LEU A 227 -52.70 12.88 -18.95
C LEU A 227 -52.75 13.09 -17.43
N LEU A 228 -51.63 13.52 -16.85
CA LEU A 228 -51.50 13.69 -15.40
C LEU A 228 -52.40 14.81 -14.89
N LYS A 229 -52.47 15.94 -15.59
CA LYS A 229 -53.42 17.02 -15.30
C LYS A 229 -54.85 16.51 -15.30
N ASN A 230 -55.29 15.80 -16.35
CA ASN A 230 -56.66 15.32 -16.45
C ASN A 230 -56.98 14.34 -15.31
N ALA A 231 -56.02 13.48 -14.95
CA ALA A 231 -56.17 12.56 -13.84
C ALA A 231 -56.30 13.29 -12.50
N VAL A 232 -55.48 14.32 -12.25
CA VAL A 232 -55.59 15.18 -11.05
C VAL A 232 -56.93 15.91 -11.02
N GLU A 233 -57.34 16.55 -12.12
CA GLU A 233 -58.62 17.26 -12.20
C GLU A 233 -59.82 16.33 -11.95
N ALA A 234 -59.73 15.07 -12.37
CA ALA A 234 -60.78 14.08 -12.16
C ALA A 234 -60.95 13.68 -10.68
N ILE A 235 -59.88 13.72 -9.88
CA ILE A 235 -59.90 13.32 -8.46
C ILE A 235 -59.93 14.49 -7.50
N ALA A 236 -59.61 15.71 -7.94
CA ALA A 236 -59.41 16.87 -7.05
C ALA A 236 -60.64 17.18 -6.16
N GLY A 237 -61.85 16.92 -6.67
CA GLY A 237 -63.08 17.11 -5.90
C GLY A 237 -63.39 16.02 -4.87
N ASP A 238 -62.72 14.86 -4.97
CA ASP A 238 -62.87 13.71 -4.07
C ASP A 238 -61.83 13.71 -2.94
N VAL A 239 -60.73 14.48 -3.08
CA VAL A 239 -59.76 14.68 -2.00
C VAL A 239 -60.38 15.53 -0.90
N SER A 240 -60.36 15.03 0.33
CA SER A 240 -60.96 15.74 1.46
C SER A 240 -60.15 17.01 1.77
N PRO A 241 -60.79 18.19 1.95
CA PRO A 241 -60.10 19.40 2.39
C PRO A 241 -59.64 19.36 3.85
N LEU A 242 -59.88 18.24 4.55
CA LEU A 242 -59.37 17.99 5.91
C LEU A 242 -58.04 17.21 5.91
N ILE A 243 -57.61 16.70 4.75
CA ILE A 243 -56.29 16.10 4.60
C ILE A 243 -55.35 17.25 4.26
N ASP A 244 -54.32 17.41 5.08
CA ASP A 244 -53.25 18.37 4.84
C ASP A 244 -52.26 17.77 3.85
N ILE A 245 -52.15 18.37 2.67
CA ILE A 245 -51.34 17.85 1.54
C ILE A 245 -50.15 18.77 1.22
N ASP A 246 -49.98 19.83 2.01
CA ASP A 246 -48.98 20.90 1.88
C ASP A 246 -48.49 21.22 3.30
N ALA A 247 -47.83 20.24 3.92
CA ALA A 247 -47.49 20.23 5.33
C ALA A 247 -46.43 21.28 5.71
N ASN A 248 -45.69 21.81 4.72
CA ASN A 248 -44.74 22.91 4.89
C ASN A 248 -45.31 24.29 4.49
N ASP A 249 -46.58 24.38 4.09
CA ASP A 249 -47.29 25.61 3.70
C ASP A 249 -46.61 26.39 2.54
N ASP A 250 -45.95 25.69 1.61
CA ASP A 250 -45.21 26.33 0.52
C ASP A 250 -46.05 26.54 -0.76
N GLY A 251 -47.30 26.07 -0.75
CA GLY A 251 -48.28 26.25 -1.81
C GLY A 251 -48.33 25.12 -2.83
N TYR A 252 -47.60 24.02 -2.59
CA TYR A 252 -47.56 22.85 -3.47
C TYR A 252 -47.91 21.58 -2.70
N VAL A 253 -48.29 20.55 -3.43
CA VAL A 253 -48.56 19.24 -2.83
C VAL A 253 -47.23 18.57 -2.51
N ASP A 254 -47.00 18.18 -1.25
CA ASP A 254 -45.72 17.63 -0.76
C ASP A 254 -45.27 16.39 -1.55
N ALA A 255 -46.20 15.45 -1.79
CA ALA A 255 -45.91 14.19 -2.47
C ALA A 255 -47.09 13.72 -3.32
N THR A 256 -46.85 13.56 -4.63
CA THR A 256 -47.82 12.99 -5.56
C THR A 256 -47.21 11.81 -6.31
N SER A 257 -47.95 10.70 -6.40
CA SER A 257 -47.58 9.56 -7.25
C SER A 257 -48.72 9.19 -8.20
N PHE A 258 -48.33 8.67 -9.36
CA PHE A 258 -49.24 8.14 -10.38
C PHE A 258 -48.93 6.66 -10.60
N VAL A 259 -49.91 5.80 -10.37
CA VAL A 259 -49.83 4.36 -10.64
C VAL A 259 -50.64 4.04 -11.89
N ILE A 260 -49.94 3.87 -13.00
CA ILE A 260 -50.51 3.55 -14.30
C ILE A 260 -50.58 2.02 -14.43
N TYR A 261 -51.67 1.50 -14.99
CA TYR A 261 -51.77 0.07 -15.28
C TYR A 261 -50.67 -0.38 -16.28
N GLY A 262 -50.17 -1.61 -16.15
CA GLY A 262 -49.30 -2.26 -17.16
C GLY A 262 -47.83 -2.39 -16.74
N SER A 263 -47.01 -2.90 -17.66
CA SER A 263 -45.55 -3.07 -17.48
C SER A 263 -44.78 -2.11 -18.41
N PRO A 264 -43.53 -1.72 -18.08
CA PRO A 264 -42.78 -0.78 -18.90
C PRO A 264 -42.54 -1.36 -20.30
N GLY A 265 -42.63 -0.52 -21.33
CA GLY A 265 -42.38 -0.88 -22.72
C GLY A 265 -40.91 -1.21 -23.02
N ASP A 266 -40.66 -1.62 -24.28
CA ASP A 266 -39.36 -2.15 -24.73
C ASP A 266 -38.33 -1.07 -25.08
N TRP A 267 -38.77 0.19 -25.25
CA TRP A 267 -37.92 1.31 -25.66
C TRP A 267 -38.23 2.60 -24.88
N ALA A 268 -37.28 3.53 -24.90
CA ALA A 268 -37.37 4.99 -24.93
C ALA A 268 -38.53 5.84 -24.33
N ASP A 269 -39.55 5.29 -23.65
CA ASP A 269 -40.87 5.94 -23.69
C ASP A 269 -41.39 6.54 -22.40
N LEU A 270 -42.33 7.49 -22.56
CA LEU A 270 -43.17 8.12 -21.54
C LEU A 270 -43.61 7.17 -20.43
N LEU A 271 -43.98 5.93 -20.80
CA LEU A 271 -44.48 4.90 -19.88
C LEU A 271 -43.36 4.21 -19.07
N TRP A 272 -42.12 4.70 -19.11
CA TRP A 272 -41.09 4.25 -18.17
C TRP A 272 -41.27 4.94 -16.82
N PRO A 273 -41.11 4.24 -15.69
CA PRO A 273 -41.18 4.90 -14.39
C PRO A 273 -40.11 5.98 -14.23
N HIS A 274 -40.51 7.16 -13.73
CA HIS A 274 -39.61 8.30 -13.56
C HIS A 274 -40.20 9.35 -12.60
N ARG A 275 -39.35 10.21 -12.04
CA ARG A 275 -39.74 11.44 -11.35
C ARG A 275 -39.62 12.63 -12.29
N TRP A 276 -40.59 13.54 -12.28
CA TRP A 276 -40.53 14.78 -13.04
C TRP A 276 -41.43 15.87 -12.43
N SER A 277 -41.47 17.05 -13.07
CA SER A 277 -42.28 18.18 -12.63
C SER A 277 -43.32 18.55 -13.70
N LEU A 278 -44.57 18.76 -13.29
CA LEU A 278 -45.70 19.13 -14.13
C LEU A 278 -45.65 20.63 -14.48
N TYR A 279 -44.57 21.07 -15.13
CA TYR A 279 -44.29 22.49 -15.34
C TYR A 279 -45.13 23.15 -16.44
N SER A 280 -45.54 22.40 -17.47
CA SER A 280 -46.30 22.98 -18.61
C SER A 280 -47.76 23.24 -18.28
N ASP A 281 -48.26 22.69 -17.18
CA ASP A 281 -49.64 22.78 -16.77
C ASP A 281 -49.75 23.25 -15.31
N TYR A 282 -50.89 23.84 -14.98
CA TYR A 282 -51.21 24.31 -13.64
C TYR A 282 -52.47 23.59 -13.18
N VAL A 283 -52.28 22.66 -12.24
CA VAL A 283 -53.37 21.87 -11.66
C VAL A 283 -53.24 21.85 -10.15
N TYR A 284 -54.38 21.82 -9.46
CA TYR A 284 -54.46 22.06 -8.02
C TYR A 284 -55.37 21.05 -7.33
N ILE A 285 -55.00 20.65 -6.12
CA ILE A 285 -55.83 19.91 -5.17
C ILE A 285 -55.92 20.78 -3.92
N ASN A 286 -57.13 21.01 -3.39
CA ASN A 286 -57.36 21.82 -2.18
C ASN A 286 -56.67 23.20 -2.11
N GLY A 287 -56.23 23.77 -3.24
CA GLY A 287 -55.53 25.06 -3.30
C GLY A 287 -54.01 24.96 -3.45
N ALA A 288 -53.42 23.79 -3.20
CA ALA A 288 -52.00 23.49 -3.41
C ALA A 288 -51.76 23.01 -4.85
N ARG A 289 -50.64 23.42 -5.45
CA ARG A 289 -50.27 23.04 -6.82
C ARG A 289 -49.64 21.65 -6.84
N VAL A 290 -50.18 20.74 -7.65
CA VAL A 290 -49.46 19.51 -7.99
C VAL A 290 -48.37 19.88 -8.99
N TYR A 291 -47.11 19.60 -8.63
CA TYR A 291 -45.96 19.96 -9.44
C TYR A 291 -45.01 18.77 -9.59
N ASP A 292 -44.23 18.43 -8.57
CA ASP A 292 -43.37 17.25 -8.60
C ASP A 292 -44.20 15.97 -8.44
N TYR A 293 -43.85 14.94 -9.21
CA TYR A 293 -44.55 13.66 -9.18
C TYR A 293 -43.65 12.47 -9.45
N LEU A 294 -44.06 11.33 -8.90
CA LEU A 294 -43.52 10.02 -9.22
C LEU A 294 -44.46 9.28 -10.17
N PHE A 295 -43.97 8.86 -11.33
CA PHE A 295 -44.69 8.07 -12.33
C PHE A 295 -44.30 6.59 -12.22
N MET A 296 -45.28 5.69 -12.04
CA MET A 296 -45.05 4.26 -11.85
C MET A 296 -46.02 3.39 -12.64
N LEU A 297 -45.61 2.15 -12.87
CA LEU A 297 -46.41 1.13 -13.55
C LEU A 297 -46.69 -0.07 -12.65
N SER A 298 -47.96 -0.44 -12.50
CA SER A 298 -48.44 -1.37 -11.47
C SER A 298 -48.09 -2.84 -11.72
N GLU A 299 -47.93 -3.24 -12.98
CA GLU A 299 -47.55 -4.60 -13.37
C GLU A 299 -46.04 -4.67 -13.69
N SER A 300 -45.27 -3.75 -13.10
CA SER A 300 -43.82 -3.67 -13.20
C SER A 300 -43.17 -4.26 -11.94
N TRP A 301 -41.98 -4.86 -12.11
CA TRP A 301 -41.08 -5.18 -11.00
C TRP A 301 -40.54 -3.91 -10.29
N TYR A 302 -40.69 -2.74 -10.92
CA TYR A 302 -40.41 -1.42 -10.35
C TYR A 302 -41.40 -1.01 -9.24
N PHE A 303 -42.59 -1.62 -9.19
CA PHE A 303 -43.58 -1.34 -8.15
C PHE A 303 -43.28 -2.16 -6.89
N ASN A 304 -42.29 -1.71 -6.12
CA ASN A 304 -41.84 -2.36 -4.87
C ASN A 304 -41.47 -1.32 -3.79
N VAL A 305 -41.25 -1.78 -2.56
CA VAL A 305 -41.04 -0.88 -1.41
C VAL A 305 -39.72 -0.13 -1.54
N GLY A 306 -38.64 -0.80 -1.97
CA GLY A 306 -37.33 -0.17 -2.07
C GLY A 306 -37.26 1.00 -3.05
N VAL A 307 -37.91 0.85 -4.21
CA VAL A 307 -38.02 1.93 -5.20
C VAL A 307 -38.89 3.07 -4.67
N LEU A 308 -40.03 2.76 -4.04
CA LEU A 308 -40.87 3.78 -3.42
C LEU A 308 -40.11 4.59 -2.37
N CYS A 309 -39.31 3.91 -1.54
CA CYS A 309 -38.52 4.56 -0.51
C CYS A 309 -37.41 5.44 -1.09
N HIS A 310 -36.68 4.96 -2.10
CA HIS A 310 -35.67 5.74 -2.82
C HIS A 310 -36.27 7.03 -3.42
N GLU A 311 -37.35 6.89 -4.20
CA GLU A 311 -38.00 8.02 -4.88
C GLU A 311 -38.60 9.02 -3.89
N PHE A 312 -39.11 8.54 -2.75
CA PHE A 312 -39.59 9.42 -1.70
C PHE A 312 -38.45 10.18 -1.01
N PHE A 313 -37.22 9.67 -0.97
CA PHE A 313 -36.13 10.41 -0.32
C PHE A 313 -35.72 11.63 -1.14
N HIS A 314 -35.88 11.57 -2.47
CA HIS A 314 -35.78 12.74 -3.33
C HIS A 314 -36.80 13.82 -3.00
N VAL A 315 -38.02 13.46 -2.56
CA VAL A 315 -39.02 14.44 -2.10
C VAL A 315 -38.53 15.19 -0.87
N LEU A 316 -37.71 14.53 -0.02
CA LEU A 316 -37.05 15.17 1.12
C LEU A 316 -35.75 15.90 0.72
N GLY A 317 -35.38 15.90 -0.55
CA GLY A 317 -34.22 16.61 -1.09
C GLY A 317 -32.91 15.83 -1.13
N ALA A 318 -32.94 14.51 -0.89
CA ALA A 318 -31.74 13.68 -1.02
C ALA A 318 -31.34 13.50 -2.50
N PRO A 319 -30.06 13.61 -2.86
CA PRO A 319 -29.56 13.33 -4.20
C PRO A 319 -29.24 11.84 -4.38
N ASP A 320 -28.98 11.44 -5.62
CA ASP A 320 -28.48 10.11 -5.95
C ASP A 320 -26.99 9.95 -5.65
N LEU A 321 -26.62 8.72 -5.24
CA LEU A 321 -25.23 8.34 -4.96
C LEU A 321 -24.60 7.45 -6.05
N TYR A 322 -25.38 6.94 -7.01
CA TYR A 322 -24.84 6.25 -8.18
C TYR A 322 -24.44 7.23 -9.30
N HIS A 323 -23.49 6.82 -10.15
CA HIS A 323 -23.08 7.57 -11.32
C HIS A 323 -24.07 7.44 -12.47
N TYR A 324 -24.32 8.57 -13.13
CA TYR A 324 -25.28 8.66 -14.21
C TYR A 324 -24.68 8.22 -15.57
N ASP A 325 -23.38 8.39 -15.82
CA ASP A 325 -22.79 8.16 -17.16
C ASP A 325 -22.47 6.68 -17.49
N GLY A 326 -22.76 5.73 -16.59
CA GLY A 326 -23.00 4.32 -16.89
C GLY A 326 -21.85 3.52 -17.52
N GLY A 327 -20.58 3.94 -17.42
CA GLY A 327 -19.50 3.12 -17.98
C GLY A 327 -18.08 3.62 -17.79
N GLY A 328 -17.51 3.40 -16.61
CA GLY A 328 -16.06 3.38 -16.42
C GLY A 328 -15.61 3.51 -14.97
N ALA A 329 -16.26 4.39 -14.21
CA ALA A 329 -15.91 4.64 -12.81
C ALA A 329 -16.52 3.59 -11.85
N PRO A 330 -15.86 3.30 -10.71
CA PRO A 330 -16.40 2.44 -9.67
C PRO A 330 -17.68 2.99 -9.03
N SER A 331 -18.59 2.10 -8.60
CA SER A 331 -19.73 2.45 -7.74
C SER A 331 -19.21 3.06 -6.43
N PRO A 332 -19.68 4.24 -5.99
CA PRO A 332 -19.15 4.88 -4.80
C PRO A 332 -19.55 4.21 -3.48
N VAL A 333 -20.83 3.86 -3.31
CA VAL A 333 -21.37 3.36 -2.01
C VAL A 333 -21.95 1.94 -2.08
N GLY A 334 -22.38 1.50 -3.26
CA GLY A 334 -23.01 0.19 -3.45
C GLY A 334 -24.31 0.01 -2.64
N GLY A 335 -24.69 -1.24 -2.37
CA GLY A 335 -25.94 -1.58 -1.66
C GLY A 335 -26.00 -1.16 -0.18
N TRP A 336 -25.06 -0.37 0.32
CA TRP A 336 -25.05 0.11 1.71
C TRP A 336 -25.92 1.36 1.93
N ASP A 337 -26.33 2.04 0.86
CA ASP A 337 -27.24 3.18 0.90
C ASP A 337 -28.35 3.03 -0.14
N VAL A 338 -29.59 3.32 0.26
CA VAL A 338 -30.77 3.23 -0.61
C VAL A 338 -30.70 4.21 -1.80
N MET A 339 -29.91 5.28 -1.69
CA MET A 339 -29.70 6.28 -2.75
C MET A 339 -28.65 5.88 -3.79
N GLU A 340 -27.95 4.75 -3.58
CA GLU A 340 -27.09 4.14 -4.61
C GLU A 340 -27.73 2.88 -5.21
N SER A 341 -28.06 1.90 -4.37
CA SER A 341 -28.57 0.60 -4.81
C SER A 341 -29.62 0.09 -3.85
N ASN A 342 -30.84 -0.17 -4.29
CA ASN A 342 -31.95 -0.51 -3.39
C ASN A 342 -32.26 -2.02 -3.35
N SER A 343 -32.26 -2.62 -2.15
CA SER A 343 -32.87 -3.95 -1.98
C SER A 343 -34.40 -3.87 -1.87
N ASP A 344 -35.08 -5.02 -1.97
CA ASP A 344 -36.52 -5.12 -1.66
C ASP A 344 -36.76 -6.33 -0.72
N PRO A 345 -37.08 -6.12 0.57
CA PRO A 345 -37.22 -4.83 1.26
C PRO A 345 -35.93 -3.99 1.27
N PRO A 346 -36.00 -2.65 1.32
CA PRO A 346 -34.83 -1.78 1.27
C PRO A 346 -33.94 -1.89 2.51
N GLN A 347 -32.69 -1.49 2.39
CA GLN A 347 -31.81 -1.17 3.51
C GLN A 347 -31.91 0.31 3.90
N TYR A 348 -31.26 0.73 4.99
CA TYR A 348 -31.22 2.14 5.36
C TYR A 348 -30.37 2.98 4.39
N MET A 349 -30.67 4.28 4.33
CA MET A 349 -29.67 5.30 3.98
C MET A 349 -28.59 5.39 5.07
N SER A 350 -27.38 5.78 4.69
CA SER A 350 -26.25 6.03 5.57
C SER A 350 -26.53 7.14 6.58
N ALA A 351 -25.83 7.13 7.70
CA ALA A 351 -25.93 8.11 8.78
C ALA A 351 -25.68 9.52 8.25
N TYR A 352 -24.70 9.70 7.35
CA TYR A 352 -24.44 10.99 6.71
C TYR A 352 -25.68 11.52 5.97
N MET A 353 -26.36 10.68 5.19
CA MET A 353 -27.58 11.05 4.46
C MET A 353 -28.75 11.35 5.42
N LYS A 354 -28.91 10.58 6.50
CA LYS A 354 -29.92 10.86 7.54
C LYS A 354 -29.67 12.19 8.25
N TRP A 355 -28.41 12.54 8.50
CA TRP A 355 -28.02 13.82 9.10
C TRP A 355 -28.27 14.98 8.13
N LYS A 356 -27.72 14.92 6.91
CA LYS A 356 -27.74 16.03 5.94
C LYS A 356 -29.12 16.28 5.31
N TYR A 357 -29.83 15.23 4.93
CA TYR A 357 -31.08 15.33 4.17
C TYR A 357 -32.32 14.97 4.99
N GLY A 358 -32.17 14.18 6.06
CA GLY A 358 -33.27 13.79 6.94
C GLY A 358 -33.46 14.69 8.18
N ASP A 359 -32.43 15.40 8.64
CA ASP A 359 -32.40 16.04 9.97
C ASP A 359 -32.73 15.07 11.14
N TRP A 360 -32.54 13.76 10.94
CA TRP A 360 -32.96 12.75 11.91
C TRP A 360 -31.89 12.41 12.93
N ILE A 361 -30.65 12.80 12.66
CA ILE A 361 -29.52 12.62 13.58
C ILE A 361 -29.14 14.01 14.12
N PRO A 362 -29.20 14.21 15.46
CA PRO A 362 -29.08 15.54 16.05
C PRO A 362 -27.65 16.08 16.10
N GLU A 363 -26.66 15.19 16.16
CA GLU A 363 -25.25 15.54 16.37
C GLU A 363 -24.37 14.84 15.34
N PHE A 364 -23.37 15.57 14.84
CA PHE A 364 -22.31 15.04 13.98
C PHE A 364 -20.95 15.44 14.58
N PRO A 365 -20.55 14.80 15.68
CA PRO A 365 -19.36 15.17 16.44
C PRO A 365 -18.08 14.89 15.65
N GLU A 366 -17.11 15.80 15.78
CA GLU A 366 -15.77 15.65 15.21
C GLU A 366 -14.79 15.12 16.25
N ILE A 367 -14.00 14.12 15.86
CA ILE A 367 -12.91 13.57 16.67
C ILE A 367 -11.68 14.44 16.45
N THR A 368 -11.21 15.10 17.52
CA THR A 368 -10.09 16.06 17.49
C THR A 368 -8.95 15.68 18.43
N SER A 369 -8.97 14.48 19.01
CA SER A 369 -7.91 13.96 19.87
C SER A 369 -7.77 12.45 19.67
N SER A 370 -6.56 11.92 19.77
CA SER A 370 -6.37 10.47 19.77
C SER A 370 -7.12 9.80 20.93
N GLY A 371 -7.66 8.61 20.71
CA GLY A 371 -8.38 7.88 21.75
C GLY A 371 -9.38 6.85 21.23
N THR A 372 -10.03 6.14 22.17
CA THR A 372 -11.08 5.17 21.87
C THR A 372 -12.46 5.84 21.81
N TYR A 373 -13.18 5.59 20.71
CA TYR A 373 -14.52 6.07 20.46
C TYR A 373 -15.47 4.87 20.27
N THR A 374 -16.77 5.10 20.48
CA THR A 374 -17.80 4.05 20.43
C THR A 374 -18.98 4.50 19.59
N LEU A 375 -19.44 3.61 18.71
CA LEU A 375 -20.60 3.77 17.86
C LEU A 375 -21.74 2.82 18.28
N SER A 376 -22.95 3.37 18.38
CA SER A 376 -24.20 2.63 18.41
C SER A 376 -24.63 2.25 16.97
N PRO A 377 -25.38 1.14 16.81
CA PRO A 377 -25.86 0.72 15.49
C PRO A 377 -26.88 1.73 14.94
N LEU A 378 -26.93 1.91 13.61
CA LEU A 378 -27.74 2.94 12.95
C LEU A 378 -29.27 2.80 13.16
N GLN A 379 -29.74 1.68 13.73
CA GLN A 379 -31.10 1.52 14.26
C GLN A 379 -31.38 2.42 15.48
N GLU A 380 -30.34 2.94 16.14
CA GLU A 380 -30.42 3.95 17.19
C GLU A 380 -30.19 5.36 16.63
N GLN A 381 -30.55 6.40 17.39
CA GLN A 381 -30.48 7.81 16.95
C GLN A 381 -29.22 8.54 17.42
N ASN A 382 -28.64 8.13 18.55
CA ASN A 382 -27.51 8.82 19.18
C ASN A 382 -26.24 7.99 19.02
N ASP A 383 -25.08 8.67 19.01
CA ASP A 383 -23.75 8.04 18.94
C ASP A 383 -23.57 7.13 17.72
N VAL A 384 -24.20 7.44 16.58
CA VAL A 384 -24.21 6.57 15.38
C VAL A 384 -23.26 7.03 14.26
N LEU A 385 -22.64 8.20 14.39
CA LEU A 385 -21.60 8.67 13.47
C LEU A 385 -20.58 9.60 14.13
N TYR A 386 -19.36 9.59 13.59
CA TYR A 386 -18.32 10.59 13.88
C TYR A 386 -17.71 11.13 12.59
N LYS A 387 -17.27 12.38 12.63
CA LYS A 387 -16.42 13.02 11.63
C LYS A 387 -14.95 12.91 12.07
N ILE A 388 -14.07 12.61 11.13
CA ILE A 388 -12.61 12.66 11.32
C ILE A 388 -12.05 13.49 10.16
N ALA A 389 -11.41 14.62 10.45
CA ALA A 389 -10.79 15.45 9.40
C ALA A 389 -9.57 14.74 8.80
N SER A 390 -9.36 14.88 7.50
CA SER A 390 -8.09 14.47 6.89
C SER A 390 -7.03 15.53 7.17
N PRO A 391 -5.80 15.18 7.56
CA PRO A 391 -4.69 16.13 7.63
C PRO A 391 -4.25 16.63 6.24
N ASN A 392 -4.65 15.92 5.17
CA ASN A 392 -4.18 16.15 3.80
C ASN A 392 -5.20 16.90 2.92
N SER A 393 -6.35 17.32 3.46
CA SER A 393 -7.36 18.07 2.70
C SER A 393 -8.27 18.93 3.57
N ASP A 394 -8.55 20.14 3.09
CA ASP A 394 -9.53 21.06 3.68
C ASP A 394 -10.97 20.78 3.21
N THR A 395 -11.16 20.02 2.12
CA THR A 395 -12.47 19.79 1.49
C THR A 395 -12.92 18.34 1.54
N GLU A 396 -12.05 17.41 1.95
CA GLU A 396 -12.32 16.00 2.13
C GLU A 396 -12.13 15.56 3.59
N TYR A 397 -13.04 14.73 4.12
CA TYR A 397 -12.95 14.19 5.48
C TYR A 397 -13.59 12.80 5.56
N PHE A 398 -13.42 12.11 6.68
CA PHE A 398 -13.93 10.77 6.89
C PHE A 398 -15.15 10.75 7.80
N VAL A 399 -16.04 9.81 7.55
CA VAL A 399 -17.22 9.52 8.38
C VAL A 399 -17.26 8.05 8.71
N VAL A 400 -17.44 7.75 9.98
CA VAL A 400 -17.61 6.37 10.45
C VAL A 400 -19.01 6.14 10.97
N GLU A 401 -19.60 4.98 10.69
CA GLU A 401 -20.91 4.57 11.21
C GLU A 401 -20.89 3.07 11.54
N TYR A 402 -21.82 2.60 12.38
CA TYR A 402 -21.99 1.16 12.66
C TYR A 402 -23.27 0.62 12.04
N ARG A 403 -23.14 -0.40 11.17
CA ARG A 403 -24.27 -1.12 10.57
C ARG A 403 -24.37 -2.54 11.14
N LYS A 404 -25.55 -2.86 11.65
CA LYS A 404 -25.87 -4.18 12.23
C LYS A 404 -26.95 -4.86 11.39
N LYS A 405 -26.70 -6.11 10.96
CA LYS A 405 -27.61 -6.91 10.12
C LYS A 405 -28.79 -7.49 10.91
N GLU A 406 -29.61 -6.62 11.46
CA GLU A 406 -30.81 -6.94 12.24
C GLU A 406 -31.99 -6.06 11.80
N GLY A 407 -33.20 -6.45 12.21
CA GLY A 407 -34.43 -5.72 11.86
C GLY A 407 -34.99 -6.07 10.48
N LEU A 408 -35.93 -5.26 10.00
CA LEU A 408 -36.63 -5.50 8.74
C LEU A 408 -35.81 -5.08 7.52
N TYR A 409 -34.97 -4.06 7.69
CA TYR A 409 -34.35 -3.33 6.58
C TYR A 409 -32.84 -3.60 6.45
N ASP A 410 -32.06 -3.37 7.50
CA ASP A 410 -30.59 -3.48 7.43
C ASP A 410 -30.05 -4.92 7.34
N VAL A 411 -30.91 -5.93 7.57
CA VAL A 411 -30.60 -7.32 7.20
C VAL A 411 -30.34 -7.49 5.70
N ASN A 412 -30.86 -6.58 4.86
CA ASN A 412 -30.77 -6.63 3.40
C ASN A 412 -29.53 -5.91 2.83
N THR A 413 -28.67 -5.33 3.69
CA THR A 413 -27.36 -4.77 3.27
C THR A 413 -26.47 -5.85 2.61
N PRO A 414 -25.39 -5.49 1.88
CA PRO A 414 -24.46 -6.44 1.27
C PRO A 414 -23.83 -7.41 2.27
N GLY A 415 -23.42 -8.58 1.77
CA GLY A 415 -22.70 -9.59 2.54
C GLY A 415 -23.42 -10.11 3.78
N THR A 416 -22.65 -10.68 4.71
CA THR A 416 -23.15 -11.27 5.97
C THR A 416 -22.56 -10.61 7.22
N ARG A 417 -21.77 -9.53 7.06
CA ARG A 417 -21.01 -8.90 8.15
C ARG A 417 -21.80 -7.75 8.77
N SER A 418 -21.86 -7.71 10.09
CA SER A 418 -22.11 -6.48 10.86
C SER A 418 -20.76 -5.84 11.21
N GLY A 419 -20.69 -4.52 11.25
CA GLY A 419 -19.45 -3.83 11.60
C GLY A 419 -19.48 -2.34 11.28
N MET A 420 -18.38 -1.68 11.63
CA MET A 420 -18.17 -0.27 11.33
C MET A 420 -17.91 -0.10 9.82
N LEU A 421 -18.46 0.94 9.20
CA LEU A 421 -18.16 1.37 7.85
C LEU A 421 -17.43 2.72 7.90
N VAL A 422 -16.58 2.96 6.91
CA VAL A 422 -15.78 4.18 6.80
C VAL A 422 -16.02 4.80 5.43
N TYR A 423 -16.47 6.04 5.40
CA TYR A 423 -16.76 6.81 4.20
C TYR A 423 -15.79 7.97 4.07
N ARG A 424 -15.43 8.31 2.83
CA ARG A 424 -14.88 9.60 2.46
C ARG A 424 -16.02 10.53 2.05
N ILE A 425 -16.00 11.75 2.55
CA ILE A 425 -16.89 12.83 2.15
C ILE A 425 -16.08 13.91 1.44
N ASN A 426 -16.47 14.26 0.21
CA ASN A 426 -15.85 15.34 -0.57
C ASN A 426 -16.85 16.49 -0.77
N THR A 427 -16.57 17.63 -0.16
CA THR A 427 -17.47 18.79 -0.20
C THR A 427 -17.42 19.57 -1.52
N ASP A 428 -16.37 19.42 -2.32
CA ASP A 428 -16.24 20.05 -3.63
C ASP A 428 -17.09 19.36 -4.71
N ALA A 429 -17.47 18.09 -4.48
CA ALA A 429 -18.38 17.36 -5.36
C ALA A 429 -19.82 17.91 -5.35
N GLY A 430 -20.18 18.70 -4.33
CA GLY A 430 -21.50 19.30 -4.20
C GLY A 430 -22.51 18.42 -3.46
N ASN A 431 -23.62 18.08 -4.12
CA ASN A 431 -24.70 17.25 -3.54
C ASN A 431 -24.90 15.99 -4.38
N GLY A 432 -24.59 14.84 -3.79
CA GLY A 432 -24.65 13.52 -4.39
C GLY A 432 -23.52 13.23 -5.35
N ASN A 433 -23.59 12.05 -5.96
CA ASN A 433 -22.55 11.54 -6.85
C ASN A 433 -23.00 11.48 -8.31
N ALA A 434 -24.21 11.95 -8.64
CA ALA A 434 -24.76 11.88 -10.00
C ALA A 434 -23.87 12.56 -11.06
N GLY A 435 -23.06 13.55 -10.68
CA GLY A 435 -22.09 14.22 -11.56
C GLY A 435 -20.66 13.66 -11.47
N GLY A 436 -20.43 12.74 -10.54
CA GLY A 436 -19.10 12.25 -10.21
C GLY A 436 -18.48 11.33 -11.26
N PRO A 437 -17.18 11.06 -11.14
CA PRO A 437 -16.28 11.59 -10.10
C PRO A 437 -15.93 13.09 -10.30
N PRO A 438 -15.65 13.88 -9.24
CA PRO A 438 -15.58 13.51 -7.82
C PRO A 438 -16.93 13.11 -7.23
N ASP A 439 -16.88 12.20 -6.26
CA ASP A 439 -18.04 11.72 -5.51
C ASP A 439 -18.13 12.41 -4.17
N GLU A 440 -19.32 12.91 -3.82
CA GLU A 440 -19.56 13.45 -2.49
C GLU A 440 -19.38 12.35 -1.44
N VAL A 441 -19.97 11.18 -1.64
CA VAL A 441 -19.92 10.07 -0.67
C VAL A 441 -19.27 8.86 -1.32
N TYR A 442 -18.19 8.36 -0.73
CA TYR A 442 -17.50 7.14 -1.18
C TYR A 442 -17.26 6.21 0.01
N LEU A 443 -17.57 4.92 -0.11
CA LEU A 443 -17.36 3.93 0.95
C LEU A 443 -16.04 3.17 0.78
N TYR A 444 -15.16 3.17 1.77
CA TYR A 444 -13.96 2.32 1.75
C TYR A 444 -14.33 0.84 1.87
N ARG A 445 -13.68 0.00 1.04
CA ARG A 445 -13.95 -1.44 0.97
C ARG A 445 -12.75 -2.21 0.40
N PRO A 446 -12.48 -3.45 0.85
CA PRO A 446 -11.33 -4.22 0.38
C PRO A 446 -11.24 -4.31 -1.16
N GLY A 447 -10.07 -3.98 -1.71
CA GLY A 447 -9.75 -3.94 -3.13
C GLY A 447 -10.39 -2.80 -3.92
N GLY A 448 -11.05 -1.84 -3.25
CA GLY A 448 -11.62 -0.65 -3.87
C GLY A 448 -10.55 0.41 -4.11
N THR A 449 -10.51 0.96 -5.31
CA THR A 449 -9.60 2.06 -5.70
C THR A 449 -10.36 3.06 -6.57
N MET A 450 -9.73 4.16 -6.98
CA MET A 450 -10.28 5.12 -7.94
C MET A 450 -10.77 4.49 -9.26
N SER A 451 -10.27 3.31 -9.62
CA SER A 451 -10.61 2.58 -10.84
C SER A 451 -11.16 1.17 -10.61
N ASN A 452 -11.29 0.71 -9.36
CA ASN A 452 -11.76 -0.63 -9.04
C ASN A 452 -12.92 -0.61 -8.01
N ASN A 453 -13.96 -1.41 -8.28
CA ASN A 453 -15.12 -1.54 -7.39
C ASN A 453 -14.79 -2.16 -6.04
N GLY A 454 -13.76 -3.00 -5.93
CA GLY A 454 -13.51 -3.75 -4.69
C GLY A 454 -14.69 -4.64 -4.28
N ASN A 455 -14.78 -4.95 -3.00
CA ASN A 455 -15.77 -5.88 -2.46
C ASN A 455 -16.64 -5.28 -1.34
N PHE A 456 -17.83 -4.79 -1.72
CA PHE A 456 -18.83 -4.26 -0.79
C PHE A 456 -19.30 -5.24 0.30
N ASN A 457 -19.25 -6.57 0.07
CA ASN A 457 -19.67 -7.55 1.07
C ASN A 457 -18.73 -7.59 2.30
N ASN A 458 -17.49 -7.15 2.12
CA ASN A 458 -16.45 -7.15 3.13
C ASN A 458 -16.13 -5.75 3.68
N ALA A 459 -16.87 -4.72 3.26
CA ALA A 459 -16.66 -3.34 3.72
C ALA A 459 -16.69 -3.17 5.26
N PRO A 460 -17.53 -3.88 6.03
CA PRO A 460 -17.55 -3.72 7.49
C PRO A 460 -16.25 -4.15 8.19
N TYR A 461 -15.75 -3.29 9.06
CA TYR A 461 -14.67 -3.54 10.02
C TYR A 461 -15.21 -4.17 11.31
N ASN A 462 -14.58 -5.26 11.75
CA ASN A 462 -14.97 -6.07 12.91
C ASN A 462 -13.84 -7.05 13.26
N ALA A 463 -13.44 -7.10 14.54
CA ALA A 463 -12.42 -8.02 15.05
C ALA A 463 -12.68 -9.50 14.74
N ALA A 464 -13.94 -9.93 14.67
CA ALA A 464 -14.30 -11.32 14.35
C ALA A 464 -13.83 -11.78 12.95
N TYR A 465 -13.42 -10.84 12.08
CA TYR A 465 -12.94 -11.12 10.72
C TYR A 465 -11.50 -10.65 10.48
N ASN A 466 -10.73 -10.30 11.53
CA ASN A 466 -9.39 -9.71 11.42
C ASN A 466 -9.36 -8.50 10.46
N HIS A 467 -10.40 -7.67 10.51
CA HIS A 467 -10.52 -6.45 9.71
C HIS A 467 -10.72 -5.29 10.69
N THR A 468 -9.62 -4.85 11.29
CA THR A 468 -9.62 -4.04 12.52
C THR A 468 -8.97 -2.67 12.38
N GLU A 469 -8.50 -2.32 11.19
CA GLU A 469 -7.70 -1.13 10.95
C GLU A 469 -7.92 -0.58 9.54
N ILE A 470 -7.81 0.74 9.39
CA ILE A 470 -7.72 1.44 8.12
C ILE A 470 -6.73 2.61 8.25
N ASN A 471 -5.76 2.62 7.34
CA ASN A 471 -4.79 3.68 7.11
C ASN A 471 -4.29 3.66 5.65
N ASP A 472 -3.32 4.51 5.33
CA ASP A 472 -2.77 4.64 3.97
C ASP A 472 -2.05 3.37 3.47
N ASP A 473 -1.59 2.50 4.37
CA ASP A 473 -0.87 1.25 4.05
C ASP A 473 -1.75 -0.02 4.11
N THR A 474 -3.02 0.11 4.50
CA THR A 474 -3.94 -1.03 4.63
C THR A 474 -4.70 -1.34 3.33
N ASN A 475 -5.53 -2.40 3.35
CA ASN A 475 -6.45 -2.70 2.26
C ASN A 475 -7.91 -2.79 2.78
N PRO A 476 -8.77 -1.80 2.47
CA PRO A 476 -8.53 -0.67 1.56
C PRO A 476 -7.56 0.37 2.11
N GLU A 477 -6.77 0.97 1.22
CA GLU A 477 -5.97 2.17 1.51
C GLU A 477 -6.92 3.37 1.71
N CYS A 478 -6.56 4.31 2.58
CA CYS A 478 -7.39 5.48 2.86
C CYS A 478 -7.19 6.63 1.86
N PHE A 479 -7.45 6.44 0.57
CA PHE A 479 -7.15 7.49 -0.42
C PHE A 479 -8.16 8.65 -0.52
N LEU A 480 -7.69 9.87 -0.78
CA LEU A 480 -8.48 11.05 -1.18
C LEU A 480 -8.73 11.12 -2.69
N TYR A 481 -9.65 11.96 -3.16
CA TYR A 481 -9.92 12.08 -4.60
C TYR A 481 -8.77 12.77 -5.35
N ASN A 482 -8.21 13.84 -4.79
CA ASN A 482 -7.07 14.60 -5.30
C ASN A 482 -7.12 14.83 -6.83
N ASN A 483 -8.15 15.51 -7.33
CA ASN A 483 -8.36 15.77 -8.77
C ASN A 483 -8.31 14.51 -9.68
N GLY A 484 -8.57 13.33 -9.12
CA GLY A 484 -8.56 12.05 -9.83
C GLY A 484 -7.20 11.33 -9.85
N SER A 485 -6.12 11.91 -9.30
CA SER A 485 -4.82 11.21 -9.19
C SER A 485 -4.77 10.25 -8.01
N GLY A 486 -5.67 10.39 -7.03
CA GLY A 486 -5.50 9.77 -5.72
C GLY A 486 -4.45 10.51 -4.91
N GLY A 487 -4.56 10.41 -3.58
CA GLY A 487 -3.60 10.93 -2.62
C GLY A 487 -3.84 10.27 -1.27
N GLU A 488 -2.85 10.30 -0.40
CA GLU A 488 -2.96 9.76 0.96
C GLU A 488 -4.04 10.50 1.76
N GLY A 489 -4.80 9.76 2.57
CA GLY A 489 -5.86 10.32 3.39
C GLY A 489 -5.44 10.69 4.79
N GLY A 490 -4.35 10.12 5.30
CA GLY A 490 -3.87 10.37 6.65
C GLY A 490 -4.86 9.93 7.74
N LEU A 491 -5.79 9.03 7.42
CA LEU A 491 -6.66 8.40 8.42
C LEU A 491 -5.86 7.31 9.12
N ASN A 492 -5.96 7.22 10.45
CA ASN A 492 -5.44 6.07 11.17
C ASN A 492 -6.45 5.59 12.20
N ILE A 493 -7.21 4.55 11.84
CA ILE A 493 -8.13 3.86 12.75
C ILE A 493 -7.59 2.46 13.04
N LEU A 494 -7.58 2.10 14.31
CA LEU A 494 -7.01 0.84 14.82
C LEU A 494 -7.98 0.18 15.82
N ASN A 495 -7.70 -1.08 16.16
CA ASN A 495 -8.37 -1.80 17.26
C ASN A 495 -9.91 -1.78 17.19
N VAL A 496 -10.50 -1.89 15.99
CA VAL A 496 -11.95 -2.03 15.86
C VAL A 496 -12.41 -3.32 16.55
N THR A 497 -13.29 -3.20 17.54
CA THR A 497 -13.74 -4.34 18.36
C THR A 497 -14.71 -5.25 17.61
N GLU A 498 -15.14 -6.34 18.25
CA GLU A 498 -16.27 -7.13 17.74
C GLU A 498 -17.55 -6.27 17.69
N ALA A 499 -18.36 -6.47 16.64
CA ALA A 499 -19.57 -5.69 16.39
C ALA A 499 -20.81 -6.37 17.01
N ASP A 500 -21.12 -6.00 18.25
CA ASP A 500 -22.24 -6.54 19.05
C ASP A 500 -23.32 -5.47 19.29
N GLU A 501 -23.56 -5.07 20.55
CA GLU A 501 -24.47 -3.98 20.92
C GLU A 501 -23.92 -2.62 20.48
N THR A 502 -22.60 -2.44 20.58
CA THR A 502 -21.84 -1.29 20.07
C THR A 502 -20.57 -1.79 19.39
N VAL A 503 -19.88 -0.91 18.67
CA VAL A 503 -18.51 -1.14 18.19
C VAL A 503 -17.61 0.00 18.68
N SER A 504 -16.43 -0.33 19.17
CA SER A 504 -15.41 0.64 19.56
C SER A 504 -14.22 0.57 18.62
N PHE A 505 -13.51 1.69 18.47
CA PHE A 505 -12.33 1.83 17.63
C PHE A 505 -11.41 2.90 18.21
N PHE A 506 -10.12 2.83 17.92
CA PHE A 506 -9.17 3.88 18.28
C PHE A 506 -8.87 4.75 17.06
N VAL A 507 -8.84 6.05 17.25
CA VAL A 507 -8.35 7.00 16.23
C VAL A 507 -7.01 7.55 16.70
N SER A 508 -5.99 7.47 15.84
CA SER A 508 -4.72 8.17 16.05
C SER A 508 -4.68 9.41 15.16
N LEU A 509 -4.52 10.58 15.78
CA LEU A 509 -4.38 11.88 15.10
C LEU A 509 -2.99 12.49 15.31
N GLY A 510 -2.08 11.71 15.89
CA GLY A 510 -0.78 12.17 16.33
C GLY A 510 0.33 11.93 15.31
N ASN A 511 1.53 12.43 15.62
CA ASN A 511 2.72 12.23 14.79
C ASN A 511 3.72 11.32 15.50
N PRO A 512 4.45 10.46 14.77
CA PRO A 512 5.57 9.73 15.35
C PRO A 512 6.70 10.70 15.74
N SER A 513 7.52 10.30 16.71
CA SER A 513 8.78 11.00 17.01
C SER A 513 9.86 10.00 17.37
N ILE A 514 11.08 10.26 16.89
CA ILE A 514 12.24 9.42 17.16
C ILE A 514 12.87 9.85 18.49
N GLU A 515 13.09 8.90 19.38
CA GLU A 515 13.98 9.03 20.54
C GLU A 515 15.02 7.91 20.49
N VAL A 516 16.30 8.23 20.66
CA VAL A 516 17.38 7.23 20.68
C VAL A 516 18.01 7.18 22.07
N THR A 517 18.22 5.97 22.59
CA THR A 517 18.87 5.77 23.89
C THR A 517 19.96 4.69 23.80
N PRO A 518 21.17 4.89 24.37
CA PRO A 518 21.66 6.14 24.99
C PRO A 518 21.78 7.29 23.97
N GLU A 519 21.95 8.54 24.45
CA GLU A 519 22.11 9.73 23.60
C GLU A 519 23.50 9.82 22.94
N ASN A 520 24.47 9.02 23.41
CA ASN A 520 25.80 8.88 22.82
C ASN A 520 26.36 7.47 23.09
N LEU A 521 27.31 7.04 22.26
CA LEU A 521 28.12 5.84 22.48
C LEU A 521 29.59 6.21 22.55
N GLU A 522 30.30 5.73 23.57
CA GLU A 522 31.73 5.97 23.79
C GLU A 522 32.47 4.63 23.80
N PHE A 523 33.52 4.53 22.99
CA PHE A 523 34.37 3.35 22.83
C PHE A 523 35.82 3.71 23.17
N ILE A 524 36.47 2.87 23.98
CA ILE A 524 37.91 2.97 24.26
C ILE A 524 38.51 1.60 23.99
N MET A 525 39.32 1.52 22.93
CA MET A 525 39.76 0.26 22.35
C MET A 525 41.25 0.33 22.00
N GLU A 526 41.96 -0.80 22.02
CA GLU A 526 43.30 -0.84 21.44
C GLU A 526 43.21 -0.86 19.90
N SER A 527 44.33 -0.67 19.19
CA SER A 527 44.39 -0.83 17.74
C SER A 527 44.18 -2.29 17.32
N ASP A 528 43.48 -2.52 16.21
CA ASP A 528 43.07 -3.85 15.69
C ASP A 528 42.16 -4.65 16.63
N ASP A 529 41.30 -3.96 17.36
CA ASP A 529 40.28 -4.50 18.26
C ASP A 529 38.86 -4.32 17.69
N PHE A 530 37.93 -5.15 18.16
CA PHE A 530 36.51 -5.14 17.77
C PHE A 530 35.61 -5.13 19.00
N THR A 531 34.56 -4.31 19.00
CA THR A 531 33.55 -4.35 20.06
C THR A 531 32.20 -3.79 19.59
N SER A 532 31.15 -3.97 20.38
CA SER A 532 29.81 -3.49 20.06
C SER A 532 29.06 -2.97 21.28
N GLN A 533 28.14 -2.03 21.05
CA GLN A 533 27.20 -1.55 22.06
C GLN A 533 25.80 -1.43 21.47
N ASN A 534 24.77 -1.72 22.27
CA ASN A 534 23.39 -1.61 21.83
C ASN A 534 22.86 -0.18 22.02
N ALA A 535 22.02 0.25 21.09
CA ALA A 535 21.18 1.42 21.22
C ALA A 535 19.72 1.08 20.85
N TYR A 536 18.81 1.96 21.22
CA TYR A 536 17.38 1.72 21.18
C TYR A 536 16.66 2.90 20.56
N ILE A 537 15.91 2.64 19.49
CA ILE A 537 15.05 3.61 18.80
C ILE A 537 13.65 3.45 19.35
N THR A 538 13.11 4.48 19.98
CA THR A 538 11.76 4.48 20.54
C THR A 538 10.90 5.43 19.75
N ASN A 539 9.70 4.99 19.34
CA ASN A 539 8.69 5.92 18.85
C ASN A 539 8.06 6.61 20.07
N SER A 540 8.61 7.75 20.46
CA SER A 540 8.16 8.57 21.58
C SER A 540 6.95 9.46 21.23
N GLY A 541 6.42 9.29 20.03
CA GLY A 541 5.26 10.02 19.51
C GLY A 541 3.96 9.60 20.19
N ASP A 542 2.84 10.04 19.61
CA ASP A 542 1.53 9.70 20.17
C ASP A 542 1.25 8.19 20.11
N GLU A 543 0.45 7.70 21.07
CA GLU A 543 0.10 6.28 21.17
C GLU A 543 -0.43 5.73 19.85
N MET A 544 0.12 4.58 19.42
CA MET A 544 -0.26 3.89 18.19
C MET A 544 -0.09 4.69 16.90
N THR A 545 0.80 5.69 16.89
CA THR A 545 1.44 6.17 15.65
C THR A 545 2.44 5.12 15.16
N THR A 546 2.67 5.04 13.85
CA THR A 546 3.71 4.16 13.29
C THR A 546 4.86 5.02 12.81
N LEU A 547 6.05 4.77 13.33
CA LEU A 547 7.31 5.37 12.88
C LEU A 547 8.01 4.40 11.93
N THR A 548 8.11 4.73 10.65
CA THR A 548 9.00 4.05 9.71
C THR A 548 10.34 4.79 9.68
N PHE A 549 11.44 4.03 9.74
CA PHE A 549 12.78 4.62 9.77
C PHE A 549 13.79 3.83 8.93
N THR A 550 14.90 4.49 8.58
CA THR A 550 16.09 3.90 7.95
C THR A 550 17.34 4.31 8.72
N LEU A 551 18.34 3.42 8.76
CA LEU A 551 19.59 3.57 9.51
C LEU A 551 20.78 3.73 8.57
N VAL A 552 21.62 4.71 8.87
CA VAL A 552 22.88 4.95 8.15
C VAL A 552 23.98 5.33 9.12
N ALA A 553 25.11 4.63 9.06
CA ALA A 553 26.34 5.05 9.73
C ALA A 553 27.06 6.09 8.87
N SER A 554 27.54 7.16 9.51
CA SER A 554 28.28 8.24 8.85
C SER A 554 29.46 8.67 9.71
N GLY A 555 30.37 9.46 9.15
CA GLY A 555 31.35 10.22 9.88
C GLY A 555 30.72 11.27 10.79
N PRO A 556 31.53 12.21 11.34
CA PRO A 556 31.04 13.20 12.29
C PRO A 556 29.98 14.10 11.65
N VAL A 557 28.92 14.39 12.40
CA VAL A 557 27.85 15.29 11.96
C VAL A 557 28.39 16.72 11.91
N PRO A 558 28.33 17.44 10.77
CA PRO A 558 28.96 18.75 10.63
C PRO A 558 28.33 19.87 11.48
N TYR A 559 27.09 19.70 11.94
CA TYR A 559 26.30 20.72 12.63
C TYR A 559 25.83 20.23 14.00
N ALA A 560 25.73 21.15 14.96
CA ALA A 560 25.13 20.87 16.25
C ALA A 560 23.60 20.81 16.15
N ASN A 561 23.01 21.58 15.23
CA ASN A 561 21.57 21.59 14.96
C ASN A 561 21.33 21.46 13.43
N PRO A 562 21.46 20.26 12.85
CA PRO A 562 21.18 20.04 11.43
C PRO A 562 19.69 20.26 11.14
N GLY A 563 19.38 20.92 10.02
CA GLY A 563 18.03 21.01 9.46
C GLY A 563 17.61 19.74 8.71
N GLY A 564 18.59 18.92 8.31
CA GLY A 564 18.37 17.59 7.74
C GLY A 564 19.68 16.93 7.34
N GLY A 565 19.59 15.71 6.82
CA GLY A 565 20.71 14.82 6.50
C GLY A 565 20.86 13.65 7.48
N PRO A 566 21.81 12.72 7.22
CA PRO A 566 22.55 12.62 5.96
C PRO A 566 21.59 12.22 4.86
N ASP A 567 21.72 12.79 3.67
CA ASP A 567 21.06 12.23 2.49
C ASP A 567 21.88 11.09 1.89
N GLY A 568 21.43 10.52 0.76
CA GLY A 568 22.15 9.43 0.08
C GLY A 568 23.58 9.78 -0.37
N GLY A 569 23.97 11.06 -0.36
CA GLY A 569 25.33 11.53 -0.62
C GLY A 569 26.13 11.86 0.65
N ASN A 570 25.62 11.55 1.85
CA ASN A 570 26.16 11.97 3.16
C ASN A 570 26.19 13.49 3.37
N TYR A 571 25.28 14.23 2.72
CA TYR A 571 25.15 15.67 2.95
C TYR A 571 24.22 15.96 4.11
N TYR A 572 24.64 16.90 4.95
CA TYR A 572 23.83 17.55 5.95
C TYR A 572 23.62 19.00 5.54
N TRP A 573 22.49 19.57 5.93
CA TRP A 573 22.27 21.01 5.79
C TRP A 573 21.87 21.65 7.11
N SER A 574 22.19 22.92 7.27
CA SER A 574 21.65 23.78 8.31
C SER A 574 21.55 25.22 7.80
N ASP A 575 20.84 26.06 8.55
CA ASP A 575 20.72 27.48 8.22
C ASP A 575 20.98 28.35 9.45
N SER A 576 21.11 29.66 9.20
CA SER A 576 21.43 30.64 10.24
C SER A 576 20.33 30.84 11.30
N ASN A 577 19.16 30.23 11.13
CA ASN A 577 18.10 30.21 12.15
C ASN A 577 18.20 28.97 13.05
N LEU A 578 18.74 27.86 12.53
CA LEU A 578 18.94 26.60 13.25
C LEU A 578 20.30 26.53 13.95
N GLU A 579 21.39 26.86 13.24
CA GLU A 579 22.75 26.75 13.72
C GLU A 579 23.29 28.09 14.21
N GLN A 580 23.57 28.19 15.50
CA GLN A 580 23.93 29.45 16.14
C GLN A 580 25.29 29.99 15.64
N ASP A 581 26.20 29.09 15.28
CA ASP A 581 27.52 29.44 14.77
C ASP A 581 27.52 29.73 13.26
N LEU A 582 26.44 29.38 12.55
CA LEU A 582 26.22 29.74 11.14
C LEU A 582 25.61 31.14 11.06
N VAL A 583 26.44 32.14 10.80
CA VAL A 583 26.00 33.53 10.63
C VAL A 583 25.88 33.91 9.16
N TYR A 584 24.91 34.75 8.83
CA TYR A 584 24.79 35.34 7.51
C TYR A 584 26.08 36.05 7.07
N GLU A 585 26.60 35.64 5.92
CA GLU A 585 27.80 36.19 5.29
C GLU A 585 27.55 36.47 3.81
N TRP A 586 27.85 37.68 3.36
CA TRP A 586 27.76 38.06 1.95
C TRP A 586 29.15 38.23 1.35
N ILE A 587 29.41 37.57 0.21
CA ILE A 587 30.69 37.71 -0.51
C ILE A 587 30.52 38.78 -1.57
N ASP A 588 31.03 39.98 -1.28
CA ASP A 588 30.97 41.10 -2.22
C ASP A 588 31.95 40.87 -3.39
N VAL A 589 31.39 40.57 -4.56
CA VAL A 589 32.10 40.36 -5.82
C VAL A 589 31.94 41.51 -6.82
N ASP A 590 31.35 42.65 -6.40
CA ASP A 590 31.11 43.80 -7.28
C ASP A 590 32.43 44.33 -7.88
N GLY A 591 32.43 44.57 -9.19
CA GLY A 591 33.59 44.99 -9.97
C GLY A 591 34.68 43.94 -10.15
N MET A 592 34.52 42.72 -9.61
CA MET A 592 35.43 41.58 -9.77
C MET A 592 34.81 40.45 -10.58
N SER A 593 33.48 40.34 -10.55
CA SER A 593 32.70 39.30 -11.21
C SER A 593 32.62 39.46 -12.73
N ILE A 594 32.20 38.39 -13.40
CA ILE A 594 31.96 38.33 -14.84
C ILE A 594 30.46 38.13 -15.06
N GLN A 595 29.85 39.02 -15.83
CA GLN A 595 28.43 38.93 -16.18
C GLN A 595 28.17 37.77 -17.15
N LEU A 596 27.12 36.99 -16.90
CA LEU A 596 26.61 35.96 -17.79
C LEU A 596 25.62 36.55 -18.80
N GLU A 597 25.68 36.04 -20.02
CA GLU A 597 24.81 36.46 -21.12
C GLU A 597 23.90 35.29 -21.52
N PHE A 598 22.61 35.39 -21.23
CA PHE A 598 21.65 34.31 -21.47
C PHE A 598 21.01 34.37 -22.86
N PRO A 599 20.91 33.24 -23.59
CA PRO A 599 20.16 33.19 -24.85
C PRO A 599 18.66 33.44 -24.68
N HIS A 600 18.07 32.94 -23.59
CA HIS A 600 16.64 33.03 -23.21
C HIS A 600 16.55 33.03 -21.68
N ASN A 601 15.40 33.40 -21.10
CA ASN A 601 15.18 33.33 -19.64
C ASN A 601 15.08 31.90 -19.08
N ASP A 602 15.11 30.87 -19.95
CA ASP A 602 15.01 29.46 -19.57
C ASP A 602 16.21 28.65 -20.07
N GLN A 603 17.24 29.31 -20.61
CA GLN A 603 18.38 28.64 -21.23
C GLN A 603 19.66 29.11 -20.56
N ALA A 604 20.43 28.17 -20.04
CA ALA A 604 21.70 28.43 -19.39
C ALA A 604 22.71 29.10 -20.34
N ALA A 605 23.67 29.79 -19.74
CA ALA A 605 24.86 30.26 -20.45
C ALA A 605 25.78 29.07 -20.80
N LEU A 606 26.86 29.33 -21.55
CA LEU A 606 27.92 28.32 -21.71
C LEU A 606 28.53 27.97 -20.35
N PRO A 607 29.01 26.72 -20.16
CA PRO A 607 29.69 26.33 -18.93
C PRO A 607 30.83 27.29 -18.55
N VAL A 608 30.99 27.52 -17.27
CA VAL A 608 32.03 28.40 -16.69
C VAL A 608 32.99 27.59 -15.82
N ASP A 609 34.24 28.03 -15.79
CA ASP A 609 35.31 27.43 -14.99
C ASP A 609 35.15 27.80 -13.51
N ILE A 610 35.06 26.78 -12.65
CA ILE A 610 34.93 26.93 -11.19
C ILE A 610 36.24 27.44 -10.58
N GLY A 611 37.38 27.12 -11.21
CA GLY A 611 38.73 27.47 -10.73
C GLY A 611 39.35 26.44 -9.78
N PHE A 612 38.65 25.34 -9.48
CA PHE A 612 39.11 24.18 -8.72
C PHE A 612 38.21 22.95 -9.01
N GLU A 613 38.60 21.77 -8.55
CA GLU A 613 37.77 20.56 -8.62
C GLU A 613 36.80 20.55 -7.44
N PHE A 614 35.52 20.74 -7.69
CA PHE A 614 34.44 20.70 -6.71
C PHE A 614 33.89 19.27 -6.57
N PRO A 615 33.98 18.64 -5.39
CA PRO A 615 33.38 17.33 -5.15
C PRO A 615 31.86 17.45 -4.92
N PHE A 616 31.06 16.64 -5.61
CA PHE A 616 29.60 16.61 -5.48
C PHE A 616 29.03 15.22 -5.82
N PHE A 617 28.36 14.56 -4.87
CA PHE A 617 27.82 13.19 -4.99
C PHE A 617 28.83 12.17 -5.53
N GLY A 618 30.02 12.13 -4.94
CA GLY A 618 31.08 11.17 -5.28
C GLY A 618 31.83 11.46 -6.60
N GLU A 619 31.41 12.47 -7.36
CA GLU A 619 32.08 12.92 -8.59
C GLU A 619 32.80 14.26 -8.37
N THR A 620 33.70 14.63 -9.29
CA THR A 620 34.44 15.91 -9.24
C THR A 620 34.20 16.74 -10.49
N TYR A 621 33.99 18.04 -10.31
CA TYR A 621 33.63 18.97 -11.38
C TYR A 621 34.53 20.21 -11.38
N SER A 622 35.10 20.55 -12.53
CA SER A 622 35.87 21.80 -12.73
C SER A 622 35.10 22.88 -13.48
N GLU A 623 33.94 22.55 -14.05
CA GLU A 623 33.06 23.46 -14.75
C GLU A 623 31.62 23.29 -14.25
N CYS A 624 30.82 24.36 -14.29
CA CYS A 624 29.39 24.29 -14.03
C CYS A 624 28.59 25.09 -15.06
N ILE A 625 27.31 24.78 -15.18
CA ILE A 625 26.33 25.61 -15.88
C ILE A 625 25.55 26.44 -14.87
N VAL A 626 25.24 27.68 -15.24
CA VAL A 626 24.37 28.56 -14.47
C VAL A 626 23.13 28.81 -15.31
N ASN A 627 21.96 28.48 -14.76
CA ASN A 627 20.70 28.70 -15.42
C ASN A 627 20.03 29.99 -14.91
N PRO A 628 19.38 30.78 -15.79
CA PRO A 628 18.65 31.98 -15.39
C PRO A 628 17.60 31.72 -14.29
N ASN A 629 16.99 30.54 -14.26
CA ASN A 629 15.96 30.11 -13.31
C ASN A 629 16.53 29.73 -11.92
N GLY A 630 17.64 30.32 -11.48
CA GLY A 630 18.06 30.29 -10.07
C GLY A 630 18.78 29.03 -9.59
N TRP A 631 19.45 28.29 -10.48
CA TRP A 631 20.19 27.09 -10.12
C TRP A 631 21.54 26.94 -10.84
N VAL A 632 22.43 26.15 -10.24
CA VAL A 632 23.74 25.75 -10.77
C VAL A 632 23.74 24.24 -10.99
N GLY A 633 24.19 23.78 -12.15
CA GLY A 633 24.27 22.36 -12.48
C GLY A 633 25.63 21.93 -12.96
N PHE A 634 25.89 20.63 -12.88
CA PHE A 634 27.15 20.02 -13.32
C PHE A 634 26.94 19.02 -14.47
N GLY A 635 25.75 19.05 -15.09
CA GLY A 635 25.36 18.25 -16.24
C GLY A 635 24.82 19.10 -17.40
N ASP A 636 23.85 18.54 -18.11
CA ASP A 636 23.16 19.23 -19.22
C ASP A 636 22.16 20.28 -18.69
N ASP A 637 21.89 21.28 -19.53
CA ASP A 637 20.88 22.31 -19.24
C ASP A 637 19.46 21.73 -19.18
N ASN A 638 18.63 22.28 -18.28
CA ASN A 638 17.22 21.97 -18.17
C ASN A 638 16.41 23.26 -18.39
N THR A 639 15.67 23.31 -19.50
CA THR A 639 14.90 24.52 -19.89
C THR A 639 13.48 24.53 -19.33
N GLY A 640 13.20 23.72 -18.30
CA GLY A 640 11.93 23.74 -17.58
C GLY A 640 11.82 24.99 -16.69
N TRP A 641 10.75 25.75 -16.88
CA TRP A 641 10.41 26.90 -16.03
C TRP A 641 9.54 26.53 -14.83
N GLN A 642 8.85 25.37 -14.88
CA GLN A 642 8.08 24.87 -13.75
C GLN A 642 9.01 24.13 -12.80
N ASN A 643 9.08 24.59 -11.56
CA ASN A 643 9.72 23.90 -10.46
C ASN A 643 8.94 22.62 -10.10
N ALA A 644 9.59 21.72 -9.38
CA ALA A 644 9.02 20.45 -8.95
C ALA A 644 9.71 19.98 -7.66
N GLU A 645 9.07 19.02 -6.98
CA GLU A 645 9.69 18.30 -5.87
C GLU A 645 10.93 17.52 -6.33
N ILE A 646 11.89 17.37 -5.42
CA ILE A 646 13.13 16.61 -5.62
C ILE A 646 13.30 15.62 -4.45
N PRO A 647 14.02 14.49 -4.62
CA PRO A 647 14.75 14.06 -5.82
C PRO A 647 13.81 13.69 -6.98
N SER A 648 14.16 14.12 -8.19
CA SER A 648 13.38 13.85 -9.40
C SER A 648 14.25 13.78 -10.65
N PRO A 649 14.14 12.72 -11.47
CA PRO A 649 14.84 12.63 -12.76
C PRO A 649 14.41 13.68 -13.79
N ALA A 650 13.26 14.35 -13.55
CA ALA A 650 12.70 15.39 -14.41
C ALA A 650 13.16 16.81 -14.04
N ALA A 651 13.69 17.01 -12.83
CA ALA A 651 14.26 18.28 -12.36
C ALA A 651 15.73 18.44 -12.86
N PRO A 652 16.35 19.64 -12.74
CA PRO A 652 17.75 19.86 -13.09
C PRO A 652 18.67 18.89 -12.35
N ARG A 653 19.70 18.33 -13.02
CA ARG A 653 20.56 17.30 -12.41
C ARG A 653 21.91 17.14 -13.12
N PRO A 654 22.97 16.74 -12.40
CA PRO A 654 23.16 17.01 -10.97
C PRO A 654 23.17 18.52 -10.72
N SER A 655 22.53 19.00 -9.64
CA SER A 655 22.37 20.45 -9.43
C SER A 655 22.18 20.88 -7.98
N ILE A 656 22.53 22.14 -7.74
CA ILE A 656 22.19 22.92 -6.55
C ILE A 656 21.14 23.95 -6.97
N LEU A 657 19.97 23.88 -6.34
CA LEU A 657 18.79 24.70 -6.60
C LEU A 657 18.68 25.73 -5.48
N GLY A 658 19.19 26.94 -5.73
CA GLY A 658 19.17 28.02 -4.72
C GLY A 658 17.84 28.76 -4.67
N MET A 659 17.18 28.94 -5.82
CA MET A 659 15.85 29.54 -5.92
C MET A 659 15.22 29.12 -7.25
N TRP A 660 14.98 27.82 -7.44
CA TRP A 660 14.50 27.32 -8.73
C TRP A 660 13.02 27.64 -8.95
N ASP A 661 12.76 28.61 -9.83
CA ASP A 661 11.44 29.11 -10.25
C ASP A 661 11.57 29.75 -11.65
N ASP A 662 10.48 30.23 -12.23
CA ASP A 662 10.43 30.96 -13.52
C ASP A 662 10.99 32.39 -13.37
N LEU A 663 12.31 32.53 -13.40
CA LEU A 663 13.04 33.79 -13.27
C LEU A 663 13.36 34.41 -14.65
N ASN A 664 13.61 35.71 -14.66
CA ASN A 664 13.78 36.47 -15.90
C ASN A 664 14.87 37.55 -15.78
N PRO A 665 16.15 37.16 -15.64
CA PRO A 665 17.26 38.10 -15.75
C PRO A 665 17.35 38.69 -17.17
N ASN A 666 18.10 39.78 -17.32
CA ASN A 666 18.41 40.34 -18.64
C ASN A 666 18.95 39.26 -19.58
N ASN A 667 18.30 39.13 -20.73
CA ASN A 667 18.61 38.10 -21.72
C ASN A 667 18.53 38.65 -23.15
N ASN A 668 19.10 37.90 -24.10
CA ASN A 668 19.27 38.33 -25.48
C ASN A 668 17.96 38.53 -26.26
N ILE A 669 16.85 37.96 -25.80
CA ILE A 669 15.55 38.02 -26.50
C ILE A 669 14.64 39.10 -25.88
N GLY A 670 14.83 39.44 -24.59
CA GLY A 670 14.16 40.56 -23.95
C GLY A 670 12.67 40.34 -23.73
N ASN A 671 12.24 39.08 -23.52
CA ASN A 671 10.84 38.74 -23.31
C ASN A 671 10.44 38.89 -21.83
N GLY A 672 9.15 39.11 -21.55
CA GLY A 672 8.63 39.00 -20.18
C GLY A 672 9.03 40.10 -19.19
N SER A 673 9.48 41.27 -19.67
CA SER A 673 9.98 42.37 -18.81
C SER A 673 11.16 41.96 -17.92
N PRO A 674 12.29 41.55 -18.52
CA PRO A 674 13.44 41.09 -17.75
C PRO A 674 14.05 42.22 -16.94
N SER A 675 14.63 41.87 -15.79
CA SER A 675 15.34 42.78 -14.89
C SER A 675 16.36 41.99 -14.08
N GLY A 676 17.42 42.68 -13.65
CA GLY A 676 18.55 42.06 -12.96
C GLY A 676 19.52 41.35 -13.90
N ASP A 677 20.69 41.02 -13.36
CA ASP A 677 21.77 40.36 -14.08
C ASP A 677 22.35 39.21 -13.23
N VAL A 678 22.96 38.22 -13.87
CA VAL A 678 23.62 37.12 -13.16
C VAL A 678 25.12 37.18 -13.42
N TYR A 679 25.90 37.02 -12.36
CA TYR A 679 27.35 37.11 -12.39
C TYR A 679 28.00 35.84 -11.81
N PHE A 680 29.24 35.57 -12.22
CA PHE A 680 30.06 34.55 -11.57
C PHE A 680 31.46 35.07 -11.23
N TYR A 681 32.10 34.49 -10.22
CA TYR A 681 33.45 34.83 -9.79
C TYR A 681 34.20 33.62 -9.23
N PRO A 682 35.22 33.10 -9.95
CA PRO A 682 36.15 32.12 -9.41
C PRO A 682 37.24 32.84 -8.59
N ASP A 683 37.41 32.47 -7.31
CA ASP A 683 38.44 33.08 -6.47
C ASP A 683 39.86 32.76 -7.01
N PRO A 684 40.75 33.76 -7.19
CA PRO A 684 42.10 33.54 -7.68
C PRO A 684 43.00 32.65 -6.81
N ASN A 685 42.61 32.37 -5.55
CA ASN A 685 43.32 31.45 -4.67
C ASN A 685 42.64 30.08 -4.58
N SER A 686 41.63 29.82 -5.41
CA SER A 686 40.89 28.55 -5.47
C SER A 686 40.25 28.18 -4.13
N GLN A 687 39.75 29.17 -3.37
CA GLN A 687 39.05 28.94 -2.10
C GLN A 687 37.54 28.77 -2.26
N TYR A 688 36.93 29.56 -3.14
CA TYR A 688 35.50 29.54 -3.39
C TYR A 688 35.16 30.03 -4.80
N PHE A 689 33.94 29.72 -5.24
CA PHE A 689 33.35 30.17 -6.48
C PHE A 689 31.96 30.73 -6.19
N VAL A 690 31.66 31.94 -6.65
CA VAL A 690 30.37 32.62 -6.41
C VAL A 690 29.57 32.72 -7.70
N VAL A 691 28.28 32.41 -7.63
CA VAL A 691 27.27 32.80 -8.62
C VAL A 691 26.28 33.72 -7.94
N TRP A 692 26.03 34.89 -8.50
CA TRP A 692 25.20 35.92 -7.90
C TRP A 692 24.09 36.34 -8.87
N TRP A 693 22.84 36.20 -8.43
CA TRP A 693 21.66 36.79 -9.07
C TRP A 693 21.41 38.14 -8.42
N ASP A 694 21.59 39.21 -9.19
CA ASP A 694 21.51 40.62 -8.74
C ASP A 694 20.19 41.23 -9.23
N ASP A 695 19.27 41.51 -8.30
CA ASP A 695 17.94 42.09 -8.53
C ASP A 695 17.14 41.37 -9.65
N VAL A 696 17.20 40.04 -9.68
CA VAL A 696 16.56 39.22 -10.73
C VAL A 696 15.07 39.04 -10.45
N VAL A 697 14.24 39.37 -11.43
CA VAL A 697 12.77 39.31 -11.28
C VAL A 697 12.18 37.98 -11.73
N ARG A 698 10.99 37.66 -11.24
CA ARG A 698 10.15 36.58 -11.81
C ARG A 698 9.62 36.95 -13.20
N TRP A 699 9.41 35.95 -14.04
CA TRP A 699 8.86 36.13 -15.39
C TRP A 699 7.45 36.73 -15.39
N ASN A 700 6.59 36.30 -14.46
CA ASN A 700 5.19 36.75 -14.43
C ASN A 700 5.04 38.06 -13.63
N PRO A 701 4.74 39.20 -14.28
CA PRO A 701 4.64 40.49 -13.59
C PRO A 701 3.39 40.62 -12.70
N GLU A 702 2.39 39.73 -12.83
CA GLU A 702 1.23 39.71 -11.93
C GLU A 702 1.56 39.07 -10.58
N TYR A 703 2.62 38.26 -10.51
CA TYR A 703 3.14 37.59 -9.31
C TYR A 703 4.56 38.09 -9.04
N PHE A 704 4.65 39.36 -8.65
CA PHE A 704 5.92 40.07 -8.46
C PHE A 704 6.87 39.32 -7.51
N GLY A 705 8.14 39.22 -7.93
CA GLY A 705 9.28 38.86 -7.11
C GLY A 705 10.54 39.47 -7.69
N GLU A 706 11.44 39.96 -6.83
CA GLU A 706 12.75 40.51 -7.16
C GLU A 706 13.76 39.96 -6.14
N PHE A 707 14.76 39.25 -6.63
CA PHE A 707 15.59 38.36 -5.81
C PHE A 707 17.08 38.68 -5.96
N ASP A 708 17.73 38.79 -4.81
CA ASP A 708 19.13 39.09 -4.68
C ASP A 708 19.80 38.07 -3.75
N PHE A 709 20.43 37.07 -4.37
CA PHE A 709 20.99 35.91 -3.69
C PHE A 709 22.22 35.35 -4.42
N GLN A 710 23.04 34.59 -3.68
CA GLN A 710 24.22 33.93 -4.24
C GLN A 710 24.29 32.45 -3.87
N ILE A 711 24.86 31.66 -4.78
CA ILE A 711 25.34 30.30 -4.52
C ILE A 711 26.86 30.36 -4.44
N VAL A 712 27.44 29.83 -3.36
CA VAL A 712 28.89 29.80 -3.13
C VAL A 712 29.34 28.35 -3.01
N LEU A 713 30.28 27.93 -3.88
CA LEU A 713 30.91 26.61 -3.80
C LEU A 713 32.29 26.75 -3.16
N TYR A 714 32.66 25.84 -2.27
CA TYR A 714 33.98 25.78 -1.62
C TYR A 714 34.77 24.57 -2.11
N ASN A 715 36.10 24.66 -2.04
CA ASN A 715 36.99 23.60 -2.56
C ASN A 715 36.97 22.29 -1.76
N ASP A 716 36.37 22.30 -0.59
CA ASP A 716 36.19 21.14 0.29
C ASP A 716 34.84 20.43 0.07
N GLY A 717 34.03 20.88 -0.90
CA GLY A 717 32.73 20.28 -1.22
C GLY A 717 31.53 20.97 -0.57
N ARG A 718 31.78 21.85 0.41
CA ARG A 718 30.72 22.66 1.01
C ARG A 718 30.15 23.63 0.00
N PHE A 719 28.87 23.97 0.19
CA PHE A 719 28.28 25.09 -0.51
C PHE A 719 27.29 25.85 0.35
N ARG A 720 27.06 27.11 -0.02
CA ARG A 720 26.10 27.99 0.64
C ARG A 720 25.13 28.60 -0.35
N VAL A 721 23.93 28.90 0.14
CA VAL A 721 22.99 29.82 -0.51
C VAL A 721 22.71 30.98 0.43
N ASN A 722 23.12 32.18 0.05
CA ASN A 722 22.96 33.38 0.87
C ASN A 722 21.94 34.30 0.23
N TYR A 723 20.90 34.66 0.97
CA TYR A 723 19.80 35.50 0.52
C TYR A 723 19.95 36.88 1.13
N ARG A 724 20.19 37.92 0.32
CA ARG A 724 20.43 39.29 0.81
C ARG A 724 19.14 40.08 0.92
N GLU A 725 18.39 40.15 -0.17
CA GLU A 725 17.14 40.90 -0.27
C GLU A 725 16.18 40.11 -1.18
N MET A 726 15.05 39.68 -0.61
CA MET A 726 14.09 38.81 -1.28
C MET A 726 12.71 39.45 -1.21
N GLU A 727 12.34 40.20 -2.25
CA GLU A 727 11.06 40.89 -2.30
C GLU A 727 10.01 40.11 -3.09
N GLY A 728 8.74 40.14 -2.65
CA GLY A 728 7.61 39.57 -3.37
C GLY A 728 7.27 38.12 -2.98
N ILE A 729 6.95 37.28 -3.96
CA ILE A 729 6.53 35.88 -3.75
C ILE A 729 7.77 34.99 -3.59
N THR A 730 8.02 34.50 -2.37
CA THR A 730 9.16 33.61 -2.05
C THR A 730 8.74 32.16 -1.80
N ASN A 731 7.45 31.84 -1.90
CA ASN A 731 6.88 30.53 -1.60
C ASN A 731 6.44 29.75 -2.86
N SER A 732 7.18 29.88 -3.95
CA SER A 732 6.89 29.20 -5.23
C SER A 732 8.11 28.54 -5.88
N ALA A 733 9.20 28.40 -5.14
CA ALA A 733 10.45 27.87 -5.65
C ALA A 733 10.77 26.51 -5.04
N THR A 734 11.61 25.74 -5.73
CA THR A 734 12.31 24.59 -5.15
C THR A 734 13.69 25.01 -4.66
N ILE A 735 14.03 24.64 -3.43
CA ILE A 735 15.34 24.85 -2.80
C ILE A 735 15.87 23.50 -2.34
N GLY A 736 17.10 23.18 -2.72
CA GLY A 736 17.72 21.91 -2.40
C GLY A 736 18.78 21.50 -3.41
N TYR A 737 19.09 20.21 -3.44
CA TYR A 737 20.16 19.68 -4.27
C TYR A 737 19.95 18.19 -4.54
N GLN A 738 20.48 17.69 -5.66
CA GLN A 738 20.32 16.27 -6.02
C GLN A 738 21.44 15.72 -6.93
N ASN A 739 21.57 14.40 -6.91
CA ASN A 739 22.56 13.64 -7.66
C ASN A 739 22.25 13.59 -9.17
N ALA A 740 23.15 12.98 -9.95
CA ALA A 740 23.03 12.92 -11.40
C ALA A 740 21.84 12.05 -11.89
N ALA A 741 21.42 11.07 -11.09
CA ALA A 741 20.29 10.20 -11.41
C ALA A 741 18.93 10.85 -11.10
N GLY A 742 18.89 11.84 -10.21
CA GLY A 742 17.66 12.39 -9.64
C GLY A 742 16.97 11.41 -8.70
N THR A 743 17.74 10.58 -8.00
CA THR A 743 17.24 9.57 -7.04
C THR A 743 17.66 9.84 -5.60
N GLU A 744 18.70 10.65 -5.40
CA GLU A 744 19.21 11.05 -4.09
C GLU A 744 19.34 12.57 -4.08
N GLY A 745 19.09 13.16 -2.93
CA GLY A 745 19.14 14.60 -2.73
C GLY A 745 18.27 15.04 -1.57
N THR A 746 18.35 16.32 -1.26
CA THR A 746 17.58 16.94 -0.18
C THR A 746 16.69 18.05 -0.74
N MET A 747 15.38 17.95 -0.48
CA MET A 747 14.42 19.04 -0.68
C MET A 747 14.25 19.84 0.61
N ILE A 748 14.79 21.05 0.62
CA ILE A 748 14.71 21.94 1.79
C ILE A 748 13.37 22.70 1.77
N ALA A 749 12.94 23.14 0.59
CA ALA A 749 11.63 23.75 0.42
C ALA A 749 11.09 23.53 -1.00
N PHE A 750 9.77 23.33 -1.09
CA PHE A 750 9.01 23.32 -2.33
C PHE A 750 7.68 24.04 -2.11
N ASP A 751 7.41 25.07 -2.92
CA ASP A 751 6.15 25.86 -2.89
C ASP A 751 5.70 26.33 -1.50
N GLN A 752 6.68 26.59 -0.62
CA GLN A 752 6.46 26.99 0.77
C GLN A 752 7.36 28.15 1.19
N THR A 753 6.93 28.88 2.22
CA THR A 753 7.72 29.98 2.79
C THR A 753 8.91 29.40 3.56
N TYR A 754 10.11 29.66 3.08
CA TYR A 754 11.37 29.30 3.75
C TYR A 754 12.36 30.47 3.74
N VAL A 755 12.52 31.11 2.58
CA VAL A 755 13.50 32.17 2.39
C VAL A 755 13.07 33.50 3.00
N GLU A 756 14.03 34.17 3.67
CA GLU A 756 13.91 35.52 4.19
C GLU A 756 15.22 36.31 4.01
N ASP A 757 15.15 37.64 4.18
CA ASP A 757 16.32 38.52 4.09
C ASP A 757 17.39 38.15 5.13
N ASN A 758 18.63 38.07 4.68
CA ASN A 758 19.80 37.71 5.49
C ASN A 758 19.77 36.27 6.02
N LEU A 759 19.11 35.35 5.31
CA LEU A 759 19.23 33.92 5.56
C LEU A 759 20.50 33.37 4.88
N CYS A 760 21.23 32.51 5.59
CA CYS A 760 22.33 31.72 5.04
C CYS A 760 22.03 30.24 5.24
N LEU A 761 21.92 29.52 4.13
CA LEU A 761 21.86 28.06 4.08
C LEU A 761 23.26 27.52 3.80
N GLU A 762 23.72 26.53 4.57
CA GLU A 762 24.97 25.81 4.33
C GLU A 762 24.69 24.31 4.20
N VAL A 763 25.43 23.67 3.29
CA VAL A 763 25.43 22.22 3.09
C VAL A 763 26.86 21.74 3.18
N ASP A 764 27.07 20.68 3.95
CA ASP A 764 28.37 20.06 4.20
C ASP A 764 28.25 18.54 4.12
N GLN A 765 29.32 17.89 3.68
CA GLN A 765 29.39 16.44 3.51
C GLN A 765 30.24 15.85 4.63
N THR A 766 29.88 14.66 5.09
CA THR A 766 30.74 13.86 5.96
C THR A 766 31.28 12.62 5.23
N ASP A 767 32.45 12.15 5.66
CA ASP A 767 33.02 10.90 5.17
C ASP A 767 32.20 9.71 5.69
N ASN A 768 32.36 8.53 5.09
CA ASN A 768 31.84 7.30 5.70
C ASN A 768 32.62 6.98 6.97
N ALA A 769 31.92 6.50 8.00
CA ALA A 769 32.56 5.86 9.14
C ALA A 769 32.73 4.37 8.85
N ASP A 770 33.73 4.01 8.03
CA ASP A 770 34.00 2.62 7.63
C ASP A 770 34.33 1.71 8.84
N TRP A 771 34.68 2.31 9.98
CA TRP A 771 34.92 1.64 11.25
C TRP A 771 33.64 1.39 12.08
N ILE A 772 32.48 1.90 11.65
CA ILE A 772 31.17 1.64 12.27
C ILE A 772 30.36 0.68 11.38
N THR A 773 29.90 -0.43 11.96
CA THR A 773 28.93 -1.33 11.33
C THR A 773 27.66 -1.40 12.17
N LEU A 774 26.50 -1.46 11.52
CA LEU A 774 25.21 -1.58 12.19
C LEU A 774 24.67 -3.00 12.07
N GLY A 775 24.04 -3.47 13.15
CA GLY A 775 23.23 -4.68 13.18
C GLY A 775 21.84 -4.34 13.74
N THR A 776 20.81 -5.02 13.27
CA THR A 776 19.43 -4.84 13.74
C THR A 776 18.82 -6.19 14.10
N GLU A 777 17.71 -6.18 14.83
CA GLU A 777 17.04 -7.43 15.19
C GLU A 777 16.45 -8.20 14.00
N THR A 778 16.28 -7.54 12.85
CA THR A 778 15.76 -8.13 11.58
C THR A 778 16.85 -8.38 10.53
N GLY A 779 18.05 -7.80 10.71
CA GLY A 779 19.10 -7.74 9.70
C GLY A 779 18.91 -6.64 8.64
N GLU A 780 17.72 -6.00 8.59
CA GLU A 780 17.44 -4.89 7.68
C GLU A 780 17.80 -3.54 8.33
N MET A 781 18.25 -2.58 7.52
CA MET A 781 18.59 -1.23 7.97
C MET A 781 17.37 -0.30 7.99
N ASP A 782 16.19 -0.82 7.69
CA ASP A 782 14.92 -0.14 7.82
C ASP A 782 13.97 -0.92 8.75
N GLY A 783 13.01 -0.21 9.32
CA GLY A 783 12.08 -0.81 10.27
C GLY A 783 10.87 0.07 10.59
N GLN A 784 9.96 -0.49 11.37
CA GLN A 784 8.76 0.20 11.86
C GLN A 784 8.60 0.03 13.37
N VAL A 785 8.24 1.11 14.07
CA VAL A 785 8.03 1.12 15.53
C VAL A 785 6.69 1.78 15.86
N THR A 786 5.82 1.07 16.57
CA THR A 786 4.56 1.64 17.05
C THR A 786 4.81 2.59 18.22
N GLY A 787 3.99 3.63 18.39
CA GLY A 787 4.10 4.61 19.46
C GLY A 787 4.14 3.95 20.84
N GLY A 788 5.23 4.17 21.56
CA GLY A 788 5.55 3.57 22.86
C GLY A 788 6.38 2.28 22.80
N GLU A 789 6.65 1.74 21.62
CA GLU A 789 7.53 0.59 21.41
C GLU A 789 8.97 1.03 21.10
N THR A 790 9.89 0.08 21.15
CA THR A 790 11.32 0.28 20.96
C THR A 790 11.86 -0.77 19.99
N PHE A 791 12.82 -0.36 19.16
CA PHE A 791 13.58 -1.20 18.24
C PHE A 791 15.07 -1.18 18.64
N GLU A 792 15.69 -2.35 18.74
CA GLU A 792 17.10 -2.50 19.14
C GLU A 792 18.05 -2.46 17.93
N ILE A 793 19.13 -1.71 18.05
CA ILE A 793 20.25 -1.68 17.11
C ILE A 793 21.56 -2.02 17.83
N SER A 794 22.44 -2.77 17.18
CA SER A 794 23.81 -3.04 17.61
C SER A 794 24.75 -2.14 16.81
N VAL A 795 25.50 -1.29 17.50
CA VAL A 795 26.53 -0.42 16.91
C VAL A 795 27.88 -1.06 17.18
N MET A 796 28.50 -1.57 16.11
CA MET A 796 29.79 -2.25 16.13
C MET A 796 30.90 -1.30 15.70
N VAL A 797 32.03 -1.37 16.39
CA VAL A 797 33.22 -0.57 16.12
C VAL A 797 34.41 -1.49 15.88
N ASN A 798 35.10 -1.27 14.76
CA ASN A 798 36.33 -1.97 14.39
C ASN A 798 37.49 -0.96 14.26
N THR A 799 38.60 -1.26 14.91
CA THR A 799 39.79 -0.39 14.94
C THR A 799 40.96 -0.91 14.10
N GLU A 800 40.72 -1.89 13.23
CA GLU A 800 41.74 -2.45 12.34
C GLU A 800 42.41 -1.38 11.48
N GLY A 801 43.74 -1.34 11.52
CA GLY A 801 44.55 -0.36 10.78
C GLY A 801 44.42 1.08 11.28
N MET A 802 43.64 1.32 12.33
CA MET A 802 43.49 2.62 12.96
C MET A 802 44.65 2.87 13.92
N GLY A 803 45.33 4.00 13.75
CA GLY A 803 46.37 4.43 14.68
C GLY A 803 45.78 5.03 15.95
N PRO A 804 46.58 5.19 17.02
CA PRO A 804 46.11 5.81 18.25
C PRO A 804 45.63 7.26 18.01
N GLY A 805 44.42 7.56 18.47
CA GLY A 805 43.75 8.82 18.18
C GLY A 805 42.29 8.84 18.64
N GLU A 806 41.66 10.00 18.48
CA GLU A 806 40.22 10.19 18.66
C GLU A 806 39.56 10.17 17.29
N TYR A 807 38.46 9.44 17.18
CA TYR A 807 37.64 9.29 15.98
C TYR A 807 36.18 9.55 16.36
N GLU A 808 35.45 10.18 15.46
CA GLU A 808 34.06 10.56 15.66
C GLU A 808 33.22 10.07 14.48
N GLY A 809 32.04 9.54 14.77
CA GLY A 809 31.06 9.08 13.79
C GLY A 809 29.64 9.23 14.35
N ALA A 810 28.65 8.81 13.58
CA ALA A 810 27.26 8.84 14.00
C ALA A 810 26.44 7.72 13.37
N VAL A 811 25.39 7.32 14.09
CA VAL A 811 24.32 6.47 13.56
C VAL A 811 23.09 7.34 13.38
N ASN A 812 22.62 7.46 12.14
CA ASN A 812 21.52 8.33 11.77
C ASN A 812 20.24 7.52 11.61
N VAL A 813 19.21 7.91 12.34
CA VAL A 813 17.85 7.38 12.24
C VAL A 813 17.04 8.38 11.42
N MET A 814 16.70 7.98 10.20
CA MET A 814 16.03 8.82 9.22
C MET A 814 14.56 8.43 9.07
N SER A 815 13.66 9.40 9.01
CA SER A 815 12.24 9.19 8.74
C SER A 815 11.69 10.39 7.96
N ASP A 816 10.81 10.13 7.00
CA ASP A 816 10.05 11.17 6.30
C ASP A 816 8.86 11.69 7.14
N GLN A 817 8.47 10.96 8.19
CA GLN A 817 7.32 11.29 9.04
C GLN A 817 7.66 12.22 10.20
N THR A 818 8.95 12.39 10.53
CA THR A 818 9.40 13.17 11.69
C THR A 818 10.85 13.63 11.53
N GLN A 819 11.34 14.47 12.44
CA GLN A 819 12.72 14.96 12.37
C GLN A 819 13.74 13.82 12.59
N ASN A 820 14.70 13.70 11.69
CA ASN A 820 15.82 12.75 11.81
C ASN A 820 16.61 12.96 13.11
N VAL A 821 17.14 11.87 13.67
CA VAL A 821 17.95 11.90 14.89
C VAL A 821 19.29 11.20 14.63
N SER A 822 20.38 11.82 15.05
CA SER A 822 21.72 11.24 15.00
C SER A 822 22.17 10.83 16.40
N LEU A 823 22.66 9.60 16.54
CA LEU A 823 23.34 9.06 17.71
C LEU A 823 24.87 9.20 17.50
N PRO A 824 25.56 10.11 18.21
CA PRO A 824 27.00 10.25 18.12
C PRO A 824 27.73 9.01 18.64
N VAL A 825 28.82 8.64 17.95
CA VAL A 825 29.73 7.55 18.30
C VAL A 825 31.13 8.11 18.44
N GLU A 826 31.66 8.12 19.67
CA GLU A 826 33.01 8.56 20.00
C GLU A 826 33.92 7.34 20.19
N LEU A 827 35.09 7.33 19.55
CA LEU A 827 36.07 6.26 19.63
C LEU A 827 37.45 6.81 19.98
N THR A 828 38.03 6.34 21.08
CA THR A 828 39.43 6.54 21.44
C THR A 828 40.22 5.25 21.18
N VAL A 829 41.12 5.28 20.19
CA VAL A 829 42.06 4.17 19.95
C VAL A 829 43.33 4.36 20.78
N THR A 830 43.68 3.38 21.60
CA THR A 830 44.89 3.32 22.43
C THR A 830 45.92 2.34 21.85
N GLY A 831 47.20 2.59 22.10
CA GLY A 831 48.28 1.70 21.64
C GLY A 831 48.57 1.76 20.13
N ASP A 832 49.59 1.02 19.69
CA ASP A 832 49.90 0.79 18.27
C ASP A 832 49.50 -0.66 17.94
N SER A 833 48.99 -0.91 16.73
CA SER A 833 48.80 -2.26 16.16
C SER A 833 50.05 -3.13 16.39
N GLN A 834 49.86 -4.26 17.09
CA GLN A 834 50.90 -5.29 17.30
C GLN A 834 50.50 -6.64 16.69
N THR A 835 49.24 -6.78 16.28
CA THR A 835 48.66 -8.03 15.79
C THR A 835 49.08 -8.29 14.34
N PRO A 836 49.65 -9.46 14.02
CA PRO A 836 49.94 -9.83 12.64
C PRO A 836 48.63 -9.98 11.84
N SER A 837 48.53 -9.37 10.65
CA SER A 837 47.37 -9.52 9.75
C SER A 837 47.73 -10.19 8.42
N LEU A 838 46.74 -10.85 7.81
CA LEU A 838 46.90 -11.45 6.48
C LEU A 838 46.65 -10.39 5.40
N PRO A 839 47.57 -10.20 4.44
CA PRO A 839 47.27 -9.37 3.28
C PRO A 839 46.21 -10.04 2.40
N PHE A 840 45.52 -9.26 1.56
CA PHE A 840 44.66 -9.83 0.53
C PHE A 840 45.45 -10.78 -0.40
N ILE A 841 44.99 -12.02 -0.53
CA ILE A 841 45.57 -13.06 -1.38
C ILE A 841 44.55 -13.44 -2.45
N ASP A 842 44.89 -13.18 -3.72
CA ASP A 842 44.02 -13.49 -4.86
C ASP A 842 43.97 -15.00 -5.15
N ILE A 843 42.77 -15.58 -5.02
CA ILE A 843 42.49 -16.99 -5.31
C ILE A 843 41.79 -17.24 -6.65
N SER A 844 41.42 -16.17 -7.38
CA SER A 844 40.59 -16.25 -8.60
C SER A 844 41.24 -17.02 -9.75
N GLY A 845 42.57 -17.15 -9.73
CA GLY A 845 43.34 -17.92 -10.71
C GLY A 845 43.39 -19.44 -10.47
N SER A 846 42.85 -19.94 -9.34
CA SER A 846 42.86 -21.36 -8.98
C SER A 846 41.52 -22.04 -9.33
N GLU A 847 41.56 -23.23 -9.91
CA GLU A 847 40.36 -24.01 -10.29
C GLU A 847 39.41 -24.23 -9.10
N TYR A 848 39.97 -24.42 -7.91
CA TYR A 848 39.22 -24.68 -6.67
C TYR A 848 39.26 -23.50 -5.70
N GLY A 849 39.85 -22.36 -6.08
CA GLY A 849 40.09 -21.23 -5.17
C GLY A 849 41.09 -21.52 -4.05
N ILE A 850 41.89 -22.57 -4.16
CA ILE A 850 42.94 -22.94 -3.17
C ILE A 850 44.30 -22.62 -3.77
N VAL A 851 45.12 -21.86 -3.07
CA VAL A 851 46.46 -21.44 -3.52
C VAL A 851 47.52 -21.78 -2.46
N PRO A 852 48.80 -21.96 -2.84
CA PRO A 852 49.90 -21.98 -1.87
C PRO A 852 49.99 -20.64 -1.12
N LEU A 853 50.31 -20.68 0.17
CA LEU A 853 50.50 -19.47 0.97
C LEU A 853 51.73 -18.70 0.45
N PRO A 854 51.61 -17.41 0.06
CA PRO A 854 52.72 -16.70 -0.59
C PRO A 854 53.90 -16.37 0.35
N ASP A 855 55.13 -16.46 -0.16
CA ASP A 855 56.38 -16.15 0.58
C ASP A 855 56.48 -14.72 1.17
N PHE A 856 55.57 -13.80 0.80
CA PHE A 856 55.52 -12.43 1.32
C PHE A 856 54.64 -12.28 2.57
N VAL A 857 53.86 -13.30 2.91
CA VAL A 857 53.05 -13.34 4.13
C VAL A 857 53.96 -13.36 5.36
N ASP A 858 53.48 -12.87 6.51
CA ASP A 858 54.27 -12.85 7.74
C ASP A 858 54.81 -14.26 8.10
N PRO A 859 56.09 -14.38 8.50
CA PRO A 859 56.68 -15.65 8.90
C PRO A 859 55.90 -16.42 9.98
N LEU A 860 55.11 -15.75 10.82
CA LEU A 860 54.27 -16.41 11.82
C LEU A 860 53.17 -17.27 11.16
N PHE A 861 52.50 -16.76 10.13
CA PHE A 861 51.52 -17.56 9.38
C PHE A 861 52.18 -18.65 8.52
N LEU A 862 53.32 -18.34 7.89
CA LEU A 862 54.09 -19.32 7.08
C LEU A 862 54.65 -20.49 7.91
N ALA A 863 54.76 -20.34 9.24
CA ALA A 863 55.22 -21.41 10.12
C ALA A 863 54.13 -22.46 10.39
N ILE A 864 52.86 -22.10 10.22
CA ILE A 864 51.73 -22.96 10.60
C ILE A 864 50.90 -23.46 9.41
N ALA A 865 51.00 -22.84 8.23
CA ALA A 865 50.15 -23.17 7.08
C ALA A 865 50.90 -23.10 5.74
N ASP A 866 50.49 -23.97 4.81
CA ASP A 866 51.07 -24.11 3.47
C ASP A 866 50.14 -23.62 2.36
N ARG A 867 48.83 -23.54 2.63
CA ARG A 867 47.79 -23.19 1.66
C ARG A 867 46.78 -22.21 2.24
N TYR A 868 46.06 -21.53 1.35
CA TYR A 868 45.09 -20.50 1.66
C TYR A 868 43.86 -20.56 0.74
N THR A 869 42.69 -20.22 1.30
CA THR A 869 41.45 -19.86 0.59
C THR A 869 40.70 -18.80 1.42
N HIS A 870 39.64 -18.21 0.88
CA HIS A 870 38.71 -17.38 1.64
C HIS A 870 37.28 -17.45 1.09
N ILE A 871 36.35 -16.85 1.82
CA ILE A 871 35.03 -16.41 1.34
C ILE A 871 35.05 -14.88 1.24
N VAL A 872 34.37 -14.31 0.23
CA VAL A 872 34.26 -12.85 0.06
C VAL A 872 32.97 -12.38 0.73
N ALA A 873 33.07 -11.36 1.58
CA ALA A 873 31.95 -10.74 2.26
C ALA A 873 31.22 -9.69 1.37
N PRO A 874 29.95 -9.36 1.64
CA PRO A 874 29.21 -8.33 0.90
C PRO A 874 29.89 -6.95 0.85
N ASN A 875 30.60 -6.56 1.91
CA ASN A 875 31.37 -5.31 1.96
C ASN A 875 32.67 -5.34 1.12
N GLY A 876 33.07 -6.50 0.58
CA GLY A 876 34.26 -6.67 -0.25
C GLY A 876 35.48 -7.25 0.49
N ASP A 877 35.42 -7.39 1.82
CA ASP A 877 36.47 -8.01 2.63
C ASP A 877 36.42 -9.54 2.52
N VAL A 878 37.31 -10.23 3.24
CA VAL A 878 37.48 -11.68 3.13
C VAL A 878 37.46 -12.38 4.49
N ILE A 879 36.87 -13.57 4.53
CA ILE A 879 36.92 -14.50 5.67
C ILE A 879 37.98 -15.57 5.37
N PRO A 880 39.18 -15.49 5.98
CA PRO A 880 40.34 -16.29 5.61
C PRO A 880 40.35 -17.72 6.17
N PHE A 881 40.95 -18.64 5.41
CA PHE A 881 41.27 -20.00 5.84
C PHE A 881 42.78 -20.23 5.71
N LEU A 882 43.42 -20.69 6.78
CA LEU A 882 44.82 -21.16 6.76
C LEU A 882 44.87 -22.68 6.89
N ILE A 883 45.60 -23.32 5.98
CA ILE A 883 45.47 -24.76 5.74
C ILE A 883 46.83 -25.44 5.76
N GLN A 884 46.95 -26.49 6.59
CA GLN A 884 48.13 -27.34 6.67
C GLN A 884 48.24 -28.34 5.50
N ASP A 885 49.38 -29.02 5.40
CA ASP A 885 49.79 -29.75 4.20
C ASP A 885 49.11 -31.11 3.99
N GLU A 886 48.58 -31.74 5.05
CA GLU A 886 47.99 -33.08 4.94
C GLU A 886 46.52 -33.07 4.46
N LEU A 887 45.82 -31.93 4.52
CA LEU A 887 44.42 -31.85 4.13
C LEU A 887 44.19 -32.06 2.62
N THR A 888 43.18 -32.84 2.27
CA THR A 888 42.78 -33.02 0.87
C THR A 888 41.99 -31.82 0.34
N VAL A 889 42.00 -31.62 -0.99
CA VAL A 889 41.16 -30.59 -1.64
C VAL A 889 39.68 -30.76 -1.31
N ASN A 890 39.20 -32.01 -1.19
CA ASN A 890 37.80 -32.28 -0.87
C ASN A 890 37.44 -31.87 0.56
N GLN A 891 38.35 -32.02 1.52
CA GLN A 891 38.16 -31.56 2.91
C GLN A 891 38.08 -30.04 2.97
N ILE A 892 39.02 -29.34 2.33
CA ILE A 892 39.03 -27.87 2.29
C ILE A 892 37.73 -27.32 1.67
N LEU A 893 37.32 -27.89 0.53
CA LEU A 893 36.08 -27.48 -0.14
C LEU A 893 34.83 -27.85 0.66
N HIS A 894 34.86 -28.91 1.47
CA HIS A 894 33.77 -29.28 2.36
C HIS A 894 33.57 -28.22 3.45
N SER A 895 34.63 -27.87 4.17
CA SER A 895 34.60 -26.81 5.18
C SER A 895 34.11 -25.48 4.60
N ARG A 896 34.58 -25.11 3.39
CA ARG A 896 34.13 -23.89 2.74
C ARG A 896 32.65 -23.90 2.39
N ARG A 897 32.11 -25.03 1.90
CA ARG A 897 30.67 -25.16 1.58
C ARG A 897 29.78 -25.14 2.81
N VAL A 898 30.23 -25.72 3.92
CA VAL A 898 29.50 -25.66 5.19
C VAL A 898 29.41 -24.21 5.67
N LEU A 899 30.51 -23.46 5.62
CA LEU A 899 30.49 -22.04 5.97
C LEU A 899 29.60 -21.23 4.99
N GLU A 900 29.76 -21.41 3.68
CA GLU A 900 28.89 -20.79 2.66
C GLU A 900 27.40 -21.08 2.92
N SER A 901 27.07 -22.29 3.38
CA SER A 901 25.69 -22.67 3.74
C SER A 901 25.16 -21.92 4.95
N TYR A 902 25.98 -21.67 5.97
CA TYR A 902 25.56 -20.92 7.17
C TYR A 902 25.37 -19.45 6.85
N LEU A 903 26.15 -18.93 5.89
CA LEU A 903 26.11 -17.55 5.44
C LEU A 903 25.08 -17.29 4.33
N THR A 904 24.40 -18.32 3.83
CA THR A 904 23.36 -18.15 2.81
C THR A 904 22.02 -17.74 3.46
N ASP A 905 21.36 -16.74 2.87
CA ASP A 905 20.05 -16.26 3.30
C ASP A 905 18.96 -17.34 3.20
N VAL A 906 18.02 -17.30 4.13
CA VAL A 906 16.82 -18.13 4.22
C VAL A 906 15.59 -17.21 4.19
N PRO A 907 15.06 -16.87 2.99
CA PRO A 907 14.02 -15.86 2.84
C PRO A 907 12.77 -16.16 3.67
N GLY A 908 12.31 -15.15 4.43
CA GLY A 908 11.13 -15.23 5.28
C GLY A 908 11.34 -15.95 6.63
N SER A 909 12.57 -16.35 6.96
CA SER A 909 12.91 -16.83 8.30
C SER A 909 13.17 -15.67 9.27
N VAL A 910 13.13 -15.96 10.58
CA VAL A 910 13.23 -14.93 11.63
C VAL A 910 14.65 -14.36 11.76
N TRP A 911 15.67 -15.21 11.68
CA TRP A 911 17.08 -14.83 11.95
C TRP A 911 17.98 -14.94 10.71
N GLY A 912 17.48 -15.56 9.64
CA GLY A 912 18.27 -15.92 8.48
C GLY A 912 17.84 -15.22 7.19
N SER A 913 16.86 -14.31 7.24
CA SER A 913 16.35 -13.60 6.05
C SER A 913 17.41 -12.76 5.34
N ASN A 914 18.32 -12.15 6.12
CA ASN A 914 19.45 -11.37 5.64
C ASN A 914 20.65 -11.56 6.57
N LYS A 915 21.69 -12.24 6.07
CA LYS A 915 22.91 -12.54 6.83
C LYS A 915 24.09 -11.64 6.46
N ALA A 916 23.90 -10.64 5.61
CA ALA A 916 24.98 -9.73 5.23
C ALA A 916 25.68 -9.07 6.43
N PRO A 917 24.98 -8.61 7.49
CA PRO A 917 25.63 -8.06 8.68
C PRO A 917 26.55 -9.06 9.39
N ILE A 918 26.12 -10.33 9.50
CA ILE A 918 26.91 -11.42 10.11
C ILE A 918 28.18 -11.68 9.30
N ILE A 919 28.06 -11.76 7.97
CA ILE A 919 29.20 -12.01 7.08
C ILE A 919 30.21 -10.86 7.15
N ASN A 920 29.73 -9.63 7.17
CA ASN A 920 30.59 -8.45 7.29
C ASN A 920 31.29 -8.43 8.66
N ALA A 921 30.59 -8.74 9.75
CA ALA A 921 31.20 -8.81 11.08
C ALA A 921 32.31 -9.87 11.16
N MET A 922 32.10 -11.05 10.55
CA MET A 922 33.12 -12.10 10.47
C MET A 922 34.34 -11.69 9.64
N ALA A 923 34.15 -10.93 8.56
CA ALA A 923 35.28 -10.45 7.75
C ALA A 923 36.06 -9.34 8.48
N LEU A 924 35.34 -8.46 9.18
CA LEU A 924 35.89 -7.35 9.96
C LEU A 924 36.64 -7.81 11.21
N SER A 925 36.29 -8.96 11.80
CA SER A 925 37.03 -9.49 12.96
C SER A 925 38.42 -10.01 12.60
N ASN A 926 38.73 -10.18 11.29
CA ASN A 926 39.96 -10.78 10.78
C ASN A 926 40.26 -12.17 11.37
N ALA A 927 39.23 -12.84 11.91
CA ALA A 927 39.36 -14.17 12.49
C ALA A 927 39.60 -15.21 11.38
N ILE A 928 40.42 -16.21 11.68
CA ILE A 928 40.84 -17.21 10.70
C ILE A 928 40.23 -18.57 11.04
N LEU A 929 39.71 -19.27 10.04
CA LEU A 929 39.40 -20.70 10.18
C LEU A 929 40.66 -21.53 9.91
N PHE A 930 41.24 -22.08 10.95
CA PHE A 930 42.50 -22.85 10.91
C PHE A 930 42.21 -24.33 10.62
N LEU A 931 42.57 -24.79 9.43
CA LEU A 931 42.48 -26.21 9.08
C LEU A 931 43.80 -26.91 9.43
N LEU A 932 43.82 -27.54 10.60
CA LEU A 932 44.98 -28.22 11.19
C LEU A 932 45.00 -29.70 10.78
N ASN A 933 46.16 -30.34 10.82
CA ASN A 933 46.31 -31.73 10.38
C ASN A 933 45.62 -32.71 11.35
N ASP A 934 45.97 -32.66 12.64
CA ASP A 934 45.44 -33.51 13.71
C ASP A 934 45.68 -32.93 15.11
N GLU A 935 45.28 -33.66 16.16
CA GLU A 935 45.39 -33.26 17.58
C GLU A 935 46.82 -32.92 18.03
N ASP A 936 47.88 -33.40 17.36
CA ASP A 936 49.27 -33.08 17.74
C ASP A 936 49.57 -31.57 17.56
N GLU A 937 48.76 -30.87 16.75
CA GLU A 937 48.90 -29.42 16.50
C GLU A 937 48.51 -28.55 17.70
N TYR A 938 47.73 -29.07 18.67
CA TYR A 938 47.48 -28.35 19.92
C TYR A 938 48.75 -28.15 20.77
N GLU A 939 49.83 -28.88 20.47
CA GLU A 939 51.15 -28.70 21.10
C GLU A 939 52.14 -27.96 20.17
N ASN A 940 51.68 -27.43 19.03
CA ASN A 940 52.51 -26.71 18.07
C ASN A 940 52.91 -25.32 18.58
N PRO A 941 54.19 -25.08 18.93
CA PRO A 941 54.62 -23.80 19.50
C PRO A 941 54.46 -22.62 18.54
N ASP A 942 54.44 -22.85 17.23
CA ASP A 942 54.26 -21.79 16.24
C ASP A 942 52.79 -21.34 16.16
N LEU A 943 51.84 -22.26 16.36
CA LEU A 943 50.41 -21.94 16.50
C LEU A 943 50.14 -21.11 17.76
N TRP A 944 50.72 -21.53 18.90
CA TRP A 944 50.62 -20.76 20.15
C TRP A 944 51.26 -19.37 20.03
N ALA A 945 52.38 -19.26 19.31
CA ALA A 945 53.03 -17.97 19.08
C ALA A 945 52.17 -17.02 18.23
N LEU A 946 51.34 -17.55 17.33
CA LEU A 946 50.41 -16.77 16.53
C LEU A 946 49.22 -16.29 17.39
N MET A 947 48.63 -17.18 18.18
CA MET A 947 47.54 -16.84 19.12
C MET A 947 48.00 -15.86 20.20
N ASP A 948 49.20 -16.07 20.79
CA ASP A 948 49.82 -15.14 21.74
C ASP A 948 50.13 -13.77 21.13
N ALA A 949 50.19 -13.66 19.80
CA ALA A 949 50.36 -12.42 19.07
C ALA A 949 49.03 -11.69 18.79
N GLY A 950 47.90 -12.23 19.25
CA GLY A 950 46.57 -11.62 19.16
C GLY A 950 45.77 -12.00 17.92
N VAL A 951 46.15 -13.05 17.20
CA VAL A 951 45.36 -13.54 16.06
C VAL A 951 44.24 -14.42 16.57
N ASP A 952 43.00 -14.06 16.24
CA ASP A 952 41.81 -14.82 16.59
C ASP A 952 41.44 -15.84 15.50
N GLY A 953 40.69 -16.88 15.90
CA GLY A 953 40.15 -17.85 14.97
C GLY A 953 39.61 -19.10 15.63
N GLN A 954 39.11 -20.01 14.78
CA GLN A 954 38.60 -21.31 15.18
C GLN A 954 39.44 -22.39 14.52
N ASP A 955 39.79 -23.46 15.23
CA ASP A 955 40.46 -24.61 14.64
C ASP A 955 39.48 -25.69 14.17
N LEU A 956 39.89 -26.41 13.13
CA LEU A 956 39.17 -27.57 12.61
C LEU A 956 40.18 -28.63 12.17
N LEU A 957 40.14 -29.80 12.82
CA LEU A 957 41.09 -30.88 12.58
C LEU A 957 40.77 -31.66 11.31
N GLY A 958 41.77 -31.84 10.45
CA GLY A 958 41.67 -32.55 9.18
C GLY A 958 41.24 -34.01 9.33
N ILE A 959 41.52 -34.64 10.48
CA ILE A 959 41.08 -36.00 10.79
C ILE A 959 39.58 -36.12 11.11
N GLU A 960 38.86 -35.01 11.29
CA GLU A 960 37.43 -34.95 11.63
C GLU A 960 36.56 -34.35 10.52
N ILE A 961 37.18 -33.98 9.39
CA ILE A 961 36.47 -33.47 8.21
C ILE A 961 36.08 -34.66 7.32
N PHE A 962 34.77 -34.92 7.19
CA PHE A 962 34.25 -36.06 6.44
C PHE A 962 33.37 -35.65 5.25
N PRO A 963 33.96 -35.26 4.10
CA PRO A 963 33.18 -34.89 2.91
C PRO A 963 32.26 -36.02 2.43
N GLU A 964 31.14 -35.66 1.79
CA GLU A 964 30.15 -36.63 1.35
C GLU A 964 30.76 -37.69 0.40
N GLY A 965 30.42 -38.96 0.61
CA GLY A 965 30.93 -40.06 -0.20
C GLY A 965 32.37 -40.50 0.11
N SER A 966 33.04 -39.87 1.08
CA SER A 966 34.30 -40.39 1.65
C SER A 966 34.07 -41.69 2.43
N ASP A 967 35.14 -42.47 2.64
CA ASP A 967 35.05 -43.74 3.37
C ASP A 967 34.52 -43.56 4.82
N PRO A 968 35.01 -42.58 5.62
CA PRO A 968 34.44 -42.26 6.93
C PRO A 968 32.98 -41.82 6.82
N TYR A 969 32.65 -40.91 5.89
CA TYR A 969 31.28 -40.44 5.73
C TYR A 969 30.29 -41.58 5.48
N MET A 970 30.65 -42.56 4.64
CA MET A 970 29.76 -43.63 4.22
C MET A 970 29.70 -44.81 5.19
N ASN A 971 30.78 -45.08 5.93
CA ASN A 971 30.96 -46.34 6.65
C ASN A 971 31.30 -46.19 8.14
N SER A 972 31.42 -44.97 8.66
CA SER A 972 31.57 -44.71 10.10
C SER A 972 30.35 -44.00 10.67
N SER A 973 30.20 -44.11 11.98
CA SER A 973 29.27 -43.33 12.78
C SER A 973 29.97 -42.14 13.44
N GLU A 974 31.17 -41.80 12.98
CA GLU A 974 31.94 -40.67 13.51
C GLU A 974 31.28 -39.34 13.11
N ARG A 975 31.37 -38.39 14.04
CA ARG A 975 30.89 -37.01 13.90
C ARG A 975 31.75 -36.27 12.88
N ASP A 976 31.12 -35.57 11.96
CA ASP A 976 31.82 -34.63 11.07
C ASP A 976 31.91 -33.28 11.80
N ALA A 977 33.03 -33.03 12.47
CA ALA A 977 33.21 -31.85 13.31
C ALA A 977 33.13 -30.53 12.52
N THR A 978 33.25 -30.60 11.19
CA THR A 978 33.13 -29.44 10.29
C THR A 978 31.88 -28.59 10.57
N TYR A 979 30.74 -29.20 10.91
CA TYR A 979 29.51 -28.45 11.17
C TYR A 979 29.55 -27.70 12.51
N GLU A 980 30.15 -28.27 13.54
CA GLU A 980 30.27 -27.64 14.85
C GLU A 980 31.31 -26.52 14.85
N GLU A 981 32.54 -26.80 14.41
CA GLU A 981 33.60 -25.79 14.45
C GLU A 981 33.29 -24.59 13.54
N VAL A 982 32.70 -24.84 12.37
CA VAL A 982 32.25 -23.74 11.52
C VAL A 982 31.09 -22.97 12.17
N LEU A 983 30.24 -23.62 12.98
CA LEU A 983 29.19 -22.94 13.72
C LEU A 983 29.76 -22.07 14.84
N HIS A 984 30.72 -22.57 15.62
CA HIS A 984 31.44 -21.78 16.63
C HIS A 984 32.09 -20.54 15.99
N PHE A 985 32.73 -20.73 14.84
CA PHE A 985 33.31 -19.62 14.08
C PHE A 985 32.27 -18.58 13.64
N VAL A 986 31.11 -19.01 13.12
CA VAL A 986 30.00 -18.11 12.74
C VAL A 986 29.35 -17.47 13.96
N HIS A 987 29.24 -18.20 15.06
CA HIS A 987 28.58 -17.74 16.28
C HIS A 987 29.42 -16.67 16.98
N GLY A 988 30.68 -16.96 17.29
CA GLY A 988 31.58 -16.05 18.00
C GLY A 988 31.93 -14.80 17.20
N PHE A 989 32.27 -14.94 15.92
CA PHE A 989 32.74 -13.79 15.11
C PHE A 989 31.64 -13.13 14.28
N GLY A 990 30.47 -13.76 14.17
CA GLY A 990 29.34 -13.27 13.38
C GLY A 990 28.12 -12.95 14.21
N ILE A 991 27.46 -13.96 14.79
CA ILE A 991 26.17 -13.81 15.50
C ILE A 991 26.32 -12.96 16.75
N GLN A 992 27.32 -13.23 17.60
CA GLN A 992 27.56 -12.45 18.82
C GLN A 992 27.85 -10.98 18.51
N ASN A 993 28.49 -10.72 17.37
CA ASN A 993 28.90 -9.39 16.94
C ASN A 993 27.76 -8.61 16.27
N ALA A 994 27.00 -9.25 15.37
CA ALA A 994 26.04 -8.58 14.49
C ALA A 994 24.56 -8.82 14.82
N LEU A 995 24.23 -9.83 15.63
CA LEU A 995 22.84 -10.25 15.86
C LEU A 995 22.54 -10.51 17.35
N SER A 996 22.61 -9.44 18.16
CA SER A 996 22.40 -9.46 19.61
C SER A 996 21.07 -10.07 20.04
N SER A 997 20.00 -9.86 19.27
CA SER A 997 18.66 -10.39 19.54
C SER A 997 18.63 -11.92 19.46
N MET A 998 19.24 -12.51 18.43
CA MET A 998 19.40 -13.97 18.31
C MET A 998 20.30 -14.49 19.43
N GLN A 999 21.39 -13.79 19.75
CA GLN A 999 22.28 -14.17 20.84
C GLN A 999 21.56 -14.19 22.19
N ASN A 1000 20.74 -13.19 22.48
CA ASN A 1000 19.89 -13.16 23.67
C ASN A 1000 18.85 -14.30 23.68
N ALA A 1001 18.31 -14.66 22.52
CA ALA A 1001 17.40 -15.80 22.38
C ALA A 1001 18.11 -17.14 22.67
N ILE A 1002 19.35 -17.33 22.18
CA ILE A 1002 20.18 -18.50 22.46
C ILE A 1002 20.44 -18.60 23.97
N ILE A 1003 20.92 -17.53 24.60
CA ILE A 1003 21.19 -17.48 26.05
C ILE A 1003 19.91 -17.77 26.85
N GLY A 1004 18.77 -17.21 26.43
CA GLY A 1004 17.48 -17.45 27.07
C GLY A 1004 17.03 -18.92 26.99
N ALA A 1005 17.16 -19.53 25.81
CA ALA A 1005 16.85 -20.93 25.57
C ALA A 1005 17.79 -21.86 26.37
N MET A 1006 19.10 -21.60 26.33
CA MET A 1006 20.12 -22.34 27.07
C MET A 1006 19.84 -22.34 28.57
N ASN A 1007 19.60 -21.16 29.16
CA ASN A 1007 19.32 -21.04 30.59
C ASN A 1007 18.07 -21.84 30.99
N TYR A 1008 17.04 -21.85 30.14
CA TYR A 1008 15.86 -22.69 30.33
C TYR A 1008 16.20 -24.18 30.24
N ALA A 1009 17.00 -24.58 29.24
CA ALA A 1009 17.40 -25.96 29.03
C ALA A 1009 18.22 -26.51 30.21
N ILE A 1010 19.21 -25.75 30.71
CA ILE A 1010 20.01 -26.10 31.89
C ILE A 1010 19.09 -26.24 33.12
N ALA A 1011 18.20 -25.28 33.36
CA ALA A 1011 17.29 -25.30 34.50
C ALA A 1011 16.34 -26.51 34.51
N ASN A 1012 16.06 -27.08 33.33
CA ASN A 1012 15.17 -28.23 33.17
C ASN A 1012 15.89 -29.56 32.93
N ASN A 1013 17.23 -29.60 33.00
CA ASN A 1013 18.07 -30.77 32.67
C ASN A 1013 17.81 -31.28 31.25
N ILE A 1014 17.64 -30.36 30.30
CA ILE A 1014 17.62 -30.64 28.87
C ILE A 1014 19.05 -30.56 28.31
N TYR A 1015 19.84 -29.60 28.80
CA TYR A 1015 21.25 -29.42 28.48
C TYR A 1015 22.11 -29.49 29.75
N ASN A 1016 23.18 -30.27 29.70
CA ASN A 1016 24.15 -30.47 30.77
C ASN A 1016 25.55 -30.09 30.23
N PRO A 1017 26.01 -28.84 30.47
CA PRO A 1017 27.35 -28.43 30.06
C PRO A 1017 28.43 -29.35 30.65
N LEU A 1018 29.50 -29.59 29.90
CA LEU A 1018 30.65 -30.35 30.38
C LEU A 1018 31.29 -29.66 31.59
N TRP A 1019 31.87 -30.46 32.48
CA TRP A 1019 32.37 -29.96 33.79
C TRP A 1019 33.66 -29.13 33.67
N ASP A 1020 34.38 -29.29 32.55
CA ASP A 1020 35.62 -28.64 32.18
C ASP A 1020 35.44 -27.51 31.15
N LEU A 1021 34.22 -27.32 30.64
CA LEU A 1021 33.85 -26.22 29.76
C LEU A 1021 33.69 -24.91 30.58
N PRO A 1022 34.30 -23.79 30.15
CA PRO A 1022 34.02 -22.45 30.70
C PRO A 1022 32.55 -22.06 30.57
N GLU A 1023 32.04 -21.24 31.51
CA GLU A 1023 30.64 -20.78 31.48
C GLU A 1023 30.36 -19.84 30.30
N GLU A 1024 31.39 -19.15 29.81
CA GLU A 1024 31.32 -18.33 28.59
C GLU A 1024 31.12 -19.13 27.29
N ASP A 1025 31.36 -20.44 27.29
CA ASP A 1025 31.28 -21.30 26.10
C ASP A 1025 30.01 -22.18 26.12
N TYR A 1026 29.15 -22.01 27.13
CA TYR A 1026 27.95 -22.86 27.27
C TYR A 1026 26.93 -22.64 26.16
N ASP A 1027 26.81 -21.41 25.65
CA ASP A 1027 25.81 -21.06 24.65
C ASP A 1027 26.22 -21.48 23.23
N GLU A 1028 27.50 -21.41 22.89
CA GLU A 1028 28.02 -21.92 21.62
C GLU A 1028 27.87 -23.45 21.53
N GLU A 1029 28.24 -24.16 22.59
CA GLU A 1029 28.13 -25.61 22.67
C GLU A 1029 26.66 -26.07 22.70
N TYR A 1030 25.80 -25.33 23.40
CA TYR A 1030 24.35 -25.59 23.36
C TYR A 1030 23.78 -25.45 21.96
N LEU A 1031 24.18 -24.42 21.22
CA LEU A 1031 23.77 -24.19 19.83
C LEU A 1031 24.29 -25.31 18.91
N ALA A 1032 25.57 -25.70 19.06
CA ALA A 1032 26.18 -26.79 18.31
C ALA A 1032 25.47 -28.13 18.55
N MET A 1033 25.25 -28.53 19.81
CA MET A 1033 24.55 -29.78 20.14
C MET A 1033 23.13 -29.81 19.56
N GLY A 1034 22.43 -28.68 19.60
CA GLY A 1034 21.13 -28.51 18.95
C GLY A 1034 21.19 -28.70 17.45
N LEU A 1035 22.17 -28.06 16.79
CA LEU A 1035 22.38 -28.16 15.35
C LEU A 1035 22.62 -29.60 14.90
N GLU A 1036 23.50 -30.29 15.61
CA GLU A 1036 23.85 -31.67 15.31
C GLU A 1036 22.65 -32.61 15.47
N CYS A 1037 21.82 -32.39 16.49
CA CYS A 1037 20.54 -33.08 16.68
C CYS A 1037 19.56 -32.76 15.54
N TYR A 1038 19.42 -31.48 15.20
CA TYR A 1038 18.48 -30.97 14.20
C TYR A 1038 18.79 -31.50 12.79
N PHE A 1039 20.06 -31.64 12.42
CA PHE A 1039 20.50 -32.17 11.12
C PHE A 1039 21.01 -33.62 11.16
N GLY A 1040 20.86 -34.32 12.29
CA GLY A 1040 21.23 -35.73 12.41
C GLY A 1040 22.71 -36.00 12.08
N ILE A 1041 23.60 -35.11 12.49
CA ILE A 1041 25.06 -35.22 12.28
C ILE A 1041 25.62 -36.43 13.04
N TRP A 1042 25.06 -36.72 14.20
CA TRP A 1042 25.26 -37.98 14.89
C TRP A 1042 24.37 -39.08 14.31
N ALA A 1043 24.99 -40.18 13.88
CA ALA A 1043 24.26 -41.33 13.38
C ALA A 1043 23.59 -42.20 14.47
N HIS A 1044 23.92 -41.95 15.75
CA HIS A 1044 23.40 -42.63 16.94
C HIS A 1044 23.87 -41.91 18.21
N ASP A 1045 23.09 -42.09 19.29
CA ASP A 1045 23.46 -41.91 20.69
C ASP A 1045 24.78 -42.65 21.01
N PRO A 1046 25.93 -41.94 21.07
CA PRO A 1046 27.25 -42.57 21.11
C PRO A 1046 27.48 -43.36 22.42
N ASN A 1047 26.73 -43.02 23.47
CA ASN A 1047 26.77 -43.66 24.78
C ASN A 1047 25.71 -44.75 25.00
N GLY A 1048 24.69 -44.82 24.14
CA GLY A 1048 23.54 -45.71 24.33
C GLY A 1048 22.64 -45.31 25.49
N ASP A 1049 22.64 -44.03 25.91
CA ASP A 1049 21.88 -43.49 27.05
C ASP A 1049 20.65 -42.65 26.67
N GLY A 1050 20.45 -42.38 25.38
CA GLY A 1050 19.37 -41.60 24.79
C GLY A 1050 19.67 -40.12 24.60
N TRP A 1051 20.93 -39.68 24.76
CA TRP A 1051 21.36 -38.29 24.64
C TRP A 1051 22.23 -38.05 23.41
N CYS A 1052 22.22 -36.81 22.90
CA CYS A 1052 23.20 -36.30 21.95
C CYS A 1052 24.50 -35.99 22.70
N GLY A 1053 25.64 -36.19 22.03
CA GLY A 1053 26.97 -36.01 22.62
C GLY A 1053 27.34 -37.06 23.69
N ASP A 1054 28.30 -36.75 24.56
CA ASP A 1054 28.68 -37.48 25.76
C ASP A 1054 27.76 -37.19 26.97
N HIS A 1055 26.43 -37.17 26.78
CA HIS A 1055 25.39 -36.84 27.78
C HIS A 1055 25.08 -35.34 27.97
N GLU A 1056 25.45 -34.48 27.02
CA GLU A 1056 25.18 -33.04 27.10
C GLU A 1056 23.73 -32.69 26.75
N TYR A 1057 23.14 -33.23 25.67
CA TYR A 1057 21.82 -32.79 25.19
C TYR A 1057 20.76 -33.91 25.13
N ALA A 1058 19.56 -33.65 25.67
CA ALA A 1058 18.58 -34.70 25.99
C ALA A 1058 17.86 -35.37 24.79
N PHE A 1059 18.03 -34.86 23.56
CA PHE A 1059 17.30 -35.30 22.38
C PHE A 1059 18.24 -35.72 21.27
N ASN A 1060 17.83 -36.71 20.46
CA ASN A 1060 18.66 -37.30 19.40
C ASN A 1060 18.09 -37.15 17.99
N THR A 1061 16.88 -36.59 17.87
CA THR A 1061 16.21 -36.40 16.59
C THR A 1061 15.54 -35.04 16.53
N ARG A 1062 15.46 -34.47 15.32
CA ARG A 1062 14.75 -33.21 15.05
C ARG A 1062 13.31 -33.21 15.63
N ASP A 1063 12.57 -34.31 15.49
CA ASP A 1063 11.19 -34.44 16.02
C ASP A 1063 11.14 -34.41 17.57
N GLU A 1064 12.12 -35.02 18.24
CA GLU A 1064 12.21 -35.00 19.70
C GLU A 1064 12.61 -33.62 20.22
N MET A 1065 13.52 -32.95 19.51
CA MET A 1065 13.94 -31.58 19.78
C MET A 1065 12.76 -30.60 19.64
N GLU A 1066 11.98 -30.67 18.55
CA GLU A 1066 10.80 -29.81 18.35
C GLU A 1066 9.82 -29.90 19.53
N ALA A 1067 9.61 -31.12 20.05
CA ALA A 1067 8.69 -31.36 21.16
C ALA A 1067 9.28 -31.00 22.53
N GLY A 1068 10.60 -31.14 22.70
CA GLY A 1068 11.28 -31.09 24.00
C GLY A 1068 12.00 -29.77 24.29
N ASP A 1069 12.51 -29.11 23.25
CA ASP A 1069 13.19 -27.83 23.28
C ASP A 1069 12.80 -26.96 22.07
N PRO A 1070 11.52 -26.53 22.01
CA PRO A 1070 10.99 -25.77 20.87
C PRO A 1070 11.67 -24.41 20.68
N ALA A 1071 12.33 -23.88 21.72
CA ALA A 1071 13.03 -22.60 21.64
C ALA A 1071 14.30 -22.72 20.78
N LEU A 1072 15.19 -23.67 21.10
CA LEU A 1072 16.37 -23.90 20.28
C LEU A 1072 16.02 -24.41 18.88
N PHE A 1073 14.98 -25.25 18.77
CA PHE A 1073 14.45 -25.66 17.46
C PHE A 1073 14.09 -24.45 16.60
N GLY A 1074 13.32 -23.50 17.15
CA GLY A 1074 12.91 -22.29 16.41
C GLY A 1074 14.08 -21.36 16.07
N ILE A 1075 15.13 -21.33 16.89
CA ILE A 1075 16.35 -20.55 16.60
C ILE A 1075 17.10 -21.17 15.41
N ILE A 1076 17.34 -22.48 15.42
CA ILE A 1076 18.08 -23.17 14.35
C ILE A 1076 17.27 -23.15 13.05
N ASP A 1077 15.97 -23.46 13.10
CA ASP A 1077 15.08 -23.38 11.94
C ASP A 1077 14.99 -21.95 11.39
N GLY A 1078 14.89 -20.96 12.29
CA GLY A 1078 14.85 -19.55 11.95
C GLY A 1078 16.15 -19.01 11.34
N PHE A 1079 17.29 -19.64 11.59
CA PHE A 1079 18.60 -19.20 11.08
C PHE A 1079 19.08 -20.01 9.86
N LEU A 1080 18.94 -21.33 9.87
CA LEU A 1080 19.48 -22.24 8.85
C LEU A 1080 18.42 -22.88 7.96
N GLY A 1081 17.14 -22.83 8.37
CA GLY A 1081 16.03 -23.48 7.67
C GLY A 1081 16.06 -25.00 7.75
N GLU A 1082 15.20 -25.65 6.96
CA GLU A 1082 14.97 -27.10 7.06
C GLU A 1082 16.08 -27.97 6.45
N THR A 1083 16.88 -27.43 5.52
CA THR A 1083 17.86 -28.16 4.69
C THR A 1083 19.15 -27.37 4.52
N TRP A 1084 20.25 -28.06 4.20
CA TRP A 1084 21.52 -27.41 3.85
C TRP A 1084 21.42 -26.58 2.57
N GLN A 1085 22.10 -25.43 2.54
CA GLN A 1085 22.10 -24.46 1.46
C GLN A 1085 23.37 -24.54 0.59
N TYR A 1086 23.89 -25.75 0.40
CA TYR A 1086 25.03 -26.00 -0.48
C TYR A 1086 24.82 -27.24 -1.35
N THR A 1087 25.56 -27.32 -2.46
CA THR A 1087 25.60 -28.50 -3.32
C THR A 1087 26.65 -29.49 -2.80
N ALA A 1088 26.27 -30.72 -2.46
CA ALA A 1088 27.21 -31.76 -2.05
C ALA A 1088 28.01 -32.31 -3.24
N HIS A 1089 29.28 -32.68 -3.05
CA HIS A 1089 30.16 -33.17 -4.12
C HIS A 1089 30.68 -34.57 -3.82
N LEU A 1090 30.26 -35.57 -4.60
CA LEU A 1090 30.81 -36.91 -4.47
C LEU A 1090 32.20 -37.02 -5.12
N PRO A 1091 33.16 -37.75 -4.50
CA PRO A 1091 34.49 -37.97 -5.06
C PRO A 1091 34.46 -38.59 -6.46
N GLU A 1092 35.43 -38.24 -7.31
CA GLU A 1092 35.51 -38.77 -8.69
C GLU A 1092 35.58 -40.30 -8.80
N ASN A 1093 36.09 -40.95 -7.74
CA ASN A 1093 36.22 -42.40 -7.63
C ASN A 1093 35.01 -43.07 -6.94
N PHE A 1094 34.01 -42.31 -6.51
CA PHE A 1094 32.82 -42.87 -5.86
C PHE A 1094 32.04 -43.76 -6.83
N SER A 1095 31.61 -44.93 -6.37
CA SER A 1095 30.81 -45.86 -7.17
C SER A 1095 29.85 -46.62 -6.27
N GLY A 1096 28.61 -46.80 -6.72
CA GLY A 1096 27.58 -47.53 -5.96
C GLY A 1096 26.36 -46.69 -5.65
N ASP A 1097 25.71 -47.00 -4.52
CA ASP A 1097 24.46 -46.38 -4.09
C ASP A 1097 24.73 -45.27 -3.06
N PHE A 1098 24.11 -44.11 -3.24
CA PHE A 1098 24.05 -43.03 -2.26
C PHE A 1098 22.59 -42.62 -2.05
N THR A 1099 22.15 -42.51 -0.81
CA THR A 1099 20.77 -42.12 -0.49
C THR A 1099 20.71 -40.76 0.18
N LEU A 1100 19.78 -39.93 -0.26
CA LEU A 1100 19.29 -38.75 0.44
C LEU A 1100 18.05 -39.11 1.27
N PHE A 1101 17.44 -40.27 1.08
CA PHE A 1101 16.33 -40.70 1.93
C PHE A 1101 16.85 -41.41 3.19
N GLN A 1102 16.29 -41.08 4.37
CA GLN A 1102 16.62 -41.77 5.61
C GLN A 1102 16.37 -43.28 5.47
N THR A 1103 17.43 -44.08 5.53
CA THR A 1103 17.37 -45.51 5.23
C THR A 1103 18.02 -46.32 6.35
N THR A 1104 17.22 -47.20 6.97
CA THR A 1104 17.69 -48.10 8.02
C THR A 1104 18.89 -48.93 7.56
N GLY A 1105 19.99 -48.86 8.32
CA GLY A 1105 21.25 -49.57 8.03
C GLY A 1105 22.26 -48.78 7.21
N TYR A 1106 21.97 -47.52 6.88
CA TYR A 1106 22.91 -46.55 6.34
C TYR A 1106 23.01 -45.37 7.30
N ASP A 1107 23.98 -45.41 8.21
CA ASP A 1107 24.15 -44.42 9.28
C ASP A 1107 24.34 -42.99 8.73
N TYR A 1108 25.04 -42.86 7.59
CA TYR A 1108 25.19 -41.58 6.88
C TYR A 1108 23.87 -40.97 6.39
N SER A 1109 22.81 -41.77 6.26
CA SER A 1109 21.49 -41.28 5.81
C SER A 1109 20.77 -40.44 6.86
N ASN A 1110 21.25 -40.43 8.11
CA ASN A 1110 20.75 -39.50 9.13
C ASN A 1110 21.14 -38.04 8.82
N ARG A 1111 22.34 -37.82 8.27
CA ARG A 1111 22.84 -36.49 7.86
C ARG A 1111 22.55 -36.17 6.40
N SER A 1112 22.67 -37.14 5.49
CA SER A 1112 22.43 -36.89 4.06
C SER A 1112 20.96 -36.59 3.74
N GLN A 1113 20.02 -36.84 4.66
CA GLN A 1113 18.60 -36.58 4.42
C GLN A 1113 18.21 -35.11 4.31
N TYR A 1114 19.07 -34.23 4.78
CA TYR A 1114 18.87 -32.79 4.72
C TYR A 1114 19.63 -32.11 3.57
N LEU A 1115 20.30 -32.90 2.73
CA LEU A 1115 20.88 -32.44 1.46
C LEU A 1115 19.82 -32.44 0.36
N THR A 1116 19.82 -31.40 -0.45
CA THR A 1116 18.90 -31.24 -1.60
C THR A 1116 19.66 -31.30 -2.91
N ASP A 1117 20.83 -30.69 -2.97
CA ASP A 1117 21.60 -30.51 -4.19
C ASP A 1117 22.89 -31.33 -4.18
N MET A 1118 23.22 -31.93 -5.33
CA MET A 1118 24.38 -32.80 -5.45
C MET A 1118 25.01 -32.76 -6.84
N THR A 1119 26.35 -32.74 -6.87
CA THR A 1119 27.15 -32.91 -8.08
C THR A 1119 27.95 -34.20 -8.02
N LEU A 1120 27.85 -34.99 -9.08
CA LEU A 1120 28.66 -36.19 -9.30
C LEU A 1120 29.86 -35.82 -10.18
N SER A 1121 31.04 -36.35 -9.84
CA SER A 1121 32.26 -36.15 -10.61
C SER A 1121 32.83 -37.49 -11.11
N GLY A 1122 33.73 -37.45 -12.10
CA GLY A 1122 34.40 -38.64 -12.63
C GLY A 1122 33.58 -39.47 -13.64
N THR A 1123 33.92 -40.77 -13.75
CA THR A 1123 33.42 -41.67 -14.82
C THR A 1123 32.69 -42.91 -14.29
N GLN A 1124 32.58 -43.05 -12.97
CA GLN A 1124 31.94 -44.20 -12.34
C GLN A 1124 30.42 -44.05 -12.34
N SER A 1125 29.71 -45.18 -12.43
CA SER A 1125 28.25 -45.22 -12.28
C SER A 1125 27.84 -45.05 -10.82
N VAL A 1126 26.92 -44.12 -10.58
CA VAL A 1126 26.34 -43.85 -9.27
C VAL A 1126 24.82 -43.94 -9.32
N ASN A 1127 24.24 -44.55 -8.30
CA ASN A 1127 22.80 -44.63 -8.10
C ASN A 1127 22.42 -43.70 -6.95
N ILE A 1128 21.54 -42.72 -7.20
CA ILE A 1128 21.06 -41.79 -6.19
C ILE A 1128 19.59 -42.02 -5.89
N THR A 1129 19.24 -42.11 -4.60
CA THR A 1129 17.85 -42.08 -4.12
C THR A 1129 17.57 -40.70 -3.53
N ALA A 1130 16.68 -39.93 -4.15
CA ALA A 1130 16.30 -38.58 -3.70
C ALA A 1130 15.37 -38.62 -2.47
N ASN A 1131 15.35 -37.54 -1.69
CA ASN A 1131 14.43 -37.35 -0.55
C ASN A 1131 13.14 -36.61 -0.96
N GLN A 1132 12.32 -36.25 0.03
CA GLN A 1132 11.05 -35.54 -0.14
C GLN A 1132 11.19 -34.08 -0.60
N TYR A 1133 12.37 -33.49 -0.49
CA TYR A 1133 12.62 -32.10 -0.84
C TYR A 1133 12.78 -31.91 -2.36
N ARG A 1134 12.90 -30.66 -2.79
CA ARG A 1134 13.26 -30.35 -4.17
C ARG A 1134 14.75 -30.62 -4.36
N ASN A 1135 15.08 -31.68 -5.08
CA ASN A 1135 16.47 -32.07 -5.31
C ASN A 1135 16.99 -31.59 -6.68
N ILE A 1136 18.20 -31.02 -6.74
CA ILE A 1136 18.92 -30.74 -7.99
C ILE A 1136 20.19 -31.59 -8.06
N ILE A 1137 20.19 -32.60 -8.94
CA ILE A 1137 21.31 -33.55 -9.05
C ILE A 1137 21.96 -33.44 -10.43
N MET A 1138 23.25 -33.10 -10.45
CA MET A 1138 24.09 -33.07 -11.65
C MET A 1138 24.87 -34.37 -11.82
N GLY A 1139 24.65 -35.07 -12.93
CA GLY A 1139 25.31 -36.34 -13.23
C GLY A 1139 26.72 -36.21 -13.79
N ASN A 1140 27.53 -37.26 -13.64
CA ASN A 1140 28.88 -37.38 -14.21
C ASN A 1140 28.88 -38.16 -15.56
N GLU A 1141 30.06 -38.52 -16.07
CA GLU A 1141 30.20 -39.28 -17.34
C GLU A 1141 29.79 -40.77 -17.24
N GLY A 1142 29.46 -41.25 -16.05
CA GLY A 1142 29.01 -42.62 -15.77
C GLY A 1142 27.56 -42.91 -16.19
N ALA A 1143 27.18 -44.18 -16.15
CA ALA A 1143 25.78 -44.57 -16.33
C ALA A 1143 25.03 -44.47 -15.01
N ASN A 1144 24.56 -43.26 -14.67
CA ASN A 1144 23.91 -42.95 -13.40
C ASN A 1144 22.41 -43.33 -13.40
N GLN A 1145 21.89 -43.72 -12.24
CA GLN A 1145 20.46 -43.98 -12.03
C GLN A 1145 19.92 -43.09 -10.91
N PHE A 1146 18.82 -42.41 -11.17
CA PHE A 1146 18.16 -41.54 -10.20
C PHE A 1146 16.80 -42.11 -9.85
N TYR A 1147 16.57 -42.37 -8.57
CA TYR A 1147 15.32 -42.87 -8.01
C TYR A 1147 14.62 -41.73 -7.27
N GLY A 1148 13.35 -41.49 -7.59
CA GLY A 1148 12.54 -40.51 -6.86
C GLY A 1148 12.04 -41.08 -5.53
N GLY A 1149 12.07 -40.24 -4.50
CA GLY A 1149 11.39 -40.44 -3.22
C GLY A 1149 9.89 -40.20 -3.32
#